data_AF-A0A100IU40-F1
#
_entry.id   AF-A0A100IU40-F1
#
_cell.length_a   1.000
_cell.length_b   1.000
_cell.length_c   1.000
_cell.angle_alpha   90.00
_cell.angle_beta   90.00
_cell.angle_gamma   90.00
#
_symmetry.space_group_name_H-M   'P 1'
#
loop_
_entity.id
_entity.type
_entity.pdbx_description
1 polymer ?
#
loop_
_entity_poly.entity_id
_entity_poly.type
_entity_poly.pdbx_seq_one_letter_code
_entity_poly.pdbx_strand_id
1 'polypeptide(L)'
;MKTAEFEFDLDYKVMPHDPVELRGKTRDSGKMIVLDRESSKIDHAIFSSIGDYFRPGDLLVLNDSYMLSNTLWFEYGNNETLQLTVYGHEPDGTTIVELKKPEITFKRGQTLTSLDEEKLKCTLLDQQPDKLWKVQFSPGDLLLPTLDQYGARLDENIHLNPTYWKEKPDAYRSVYAKKPGSLEIPSAGLHFSHELLAEISAKGVEIAYITLHVGATEILSVRHISVEEIEKHKVRSEYYEVSERTSAQLNRARGEGRRVIAVGTTVMRTLETITRETGRKGTIKPQHGWTDLYIYPGFEFNAVDVLLTNLHRPRSSHIVLTAAFAGTEFVMRSYKEIQEKGDYEFDMFGDSPSSLSRPITSCLSCRHRKVKCDRRQPQCTKCERGGLACSYVSKQESNRVTKPSSTSGPTMSSSTLARINPGLQRLANFMAQAKAYEQYSAHGTMPLSLDTFIPTSTTQPTSAANSSGAHNPRSEEDALILDNGVPHFVSGKHWAWMAAELHDIRSIISETQRCSSPTGTLDEVVWDTDYPLETSPSTNSFWPDTREDCYLLLNMFLANVDPIVRIIHRPSLSRRFDAFVHFQYADSREDTPTGGGSRNSGTIPSPAKTDAFKPLAMSIFYAAVNSMKDADVLSMFGMSKVSLLKRYRTGTEVLLKRQKFMTSRIFEVLQAFVILLTAKYREDDMGKVWPLTGLAIRIAKLQGLHRDPLALPLGTIDTVQVELRRRLWAQICYLDFRTAEDHGFAPSIHASDFDTRRPISLDDVDLVEGTAPLSGLSDAPKFTDMTIYLLRITAASYYGRIIQITHASRKRLRNGLHGPTVDEPQALMELQGLLQTATGIAGELERGLDELVRYCDKRVTMQAMALDLSRHLKTKFWVMFWMQISRPDREKIITPAMRRSIFVDAATAVETWCAISSSPACEPYRWHITSHAGFNLILYVLSELQSSVFQEPEWVDLRHRGLQLANTIYDLRGQHTTGAWPAIIWLVNRIRFQQGLAGSPAPGMAANAATGGNGVAELGSPLNNQPIIMRAAGPAGAAGVDSATPISPPGMDFDAGDLMGLINFEEFDLSDFLTMDGIGLPGLPR
;
A
#
# COMPACT_ATOMS: atom_id res chain seq x y z
N MET A 1 -38.02 -23.49 -4.92
CA MET A 1 -37.18 -22.91 -6.00
C MET A 1 -35.79 -23.50 -5.84
N LYS A 2 -35.09 -23.78 -6.94
CA LYS A 2 -33.73 -24.31 -6.89
C LYS A 2 -32.75 -23.18 -6.57
N THR A 3 -31.74 -23.47 -5.76
CA THR A 3 -30.74 -22.47 -5.33
C THR A 3 -29.93 -21.89 -6.50
N ALA A 4 -29.80 -22.64 -7.59
CA ALA A 4 -29.19 -22.18 -8.85
C ALA A 4 -29.99 -21.05 -9.56
N GLU A 5 -31.25 -20.79 -9.20
CA GLU A 5 -32.01 -19.63 -9.71
C GLU A 5 -31.46 -18.28 -9.20
N PHE A 6 -30.56 -18.30 -8.22
CA PHE A 6 -29.95 -17.13 -7.56
C PHE A 6 -28.42 -17.07 -7.78
N GLU A 7 -27.95 -17.70 -8.86
CA GLU A 7 -26.55 -17.83 -9.23
C GLU A 7 -26.16 -16.92 -10.40
N PHE A 8 -24.95 -16.37 -10.36
CA PHE A 8 -24.38 -15.48 -11.36
C PHE A 8 -22.86 -15.39 -11.15
N ASP A 9 -22.10 -15.13 -12.22
CA ASP A 9 -20.64 -15.09 -12.20
C ASP A 9 -20.10 -13.84 -11.48
N LEU A 10 -19.56 -14.03 -10.26
CA LEU A 10 -18.97 -12.95 -9.46
C LEU A 10 -17.44 -13.10 -9.37
N ASP A 11 -16.69 -12.19 -10.02
CA ASP A 11 -15.25 -12.08 -9.81
C ASP A 11 -14.98 -11.51 -8.42
N TYR A 12 -14.26 -12.24 -7.56
CA TYR A 12 -13.89 -11.79 -6.22
C TYR A 12 -13.14 -10.45 -6.21
N LYS A 13 -12.51 -10.04 -7.33
CA LYS A 13 -11.87 -8.71 -7.46
C LYS A 13 -12.83 -7.52 -7.33
N VAL A 14 -14.14 -7.70 -7.53
CA VAL A 14 -15.12 -6.62 -7.27
C VAL A 14 -15.61 -6.56 -5.83
N MET A 15 -15.12 -7.43 -4.93
CA MET A 15 -15.47 -7.41 -3.50
C MET A 15 -14.35 -6.73 -2.69
N PRO A 16 -14.44 -5.42 -2.39
CA PRO A 16 -13.43 -4.73 -1.59
C PRO A 16 -13.32 -5.30 -0.17
N HIS A 17 -12.08 -5.50 0.31
CA HIS A 17 -11.78 -6.00 1.65
C HIS A 17 -11.85 -4.94 2.76
N ASP A 18 -11.81 -3.66 2.41
CA ASP A 18 -11.79 -2.54 3.35
C ASP A 18 -12.90 -1.50 3.07
N PRO A 19 -13.45 -0.84 4.13
CA PRO A 19 -14.34 0.32 4.02
C PRO A 19 -13.88 1.39 3.03
N VAL A 20 -14.87 2.07 2.46
CA VAL A 20 -14.70 3.03 1.36
C VAL A 20 -13.83 4.23 1.77
N GLU A 21 -13.83 4.64 3.05
CA GLU A 21 -12.96 5.71 3.57
C GLU A 21 -11.49 5.29 3.69
N LEU A 22 -11.22 4.02 4.00
CA LEU A 22 -9.85 3.49 4.04
C LEU A 22 -9.26 3.37 2.63
N ARG A 23 -10.13 3.25 1.62
CA ARG A 23 -9.81 3.30 0.19
C ARG A 23 -9.78 4.73 -0.39
N GLY A 24 -9.77 5.76 0.46
CA GLY A 24 -9.54 7.17 0.08
C GLY A 24 -10.76 7.89 -0.53
N LYS A 25 -11.96 7.36 -0.32
CA LYS A 25 -13.24 7.90 -0.80
C LYS A 25 -14.12 8.36 0.39
N THR A 26 -15.36 8.80 0.17
CA THR A 26 -16.35 9.07 1.24
C THR A 26 -17.43 7.99 1.30
N ARG A 27 -18.11 7.85 2.46
CA ARG A 27 -19.17 6.84 2.69
C ARG A 27 -20.28 6.87 1.64
N ASP A 28 -20.68 8.06 1.27
CA ASP A 28 -21.75 8.37 0.33
C ASP A 28 -21.30 8.36 -1.16
N SER A 29 -20.01 8.12 -1.44
CA SER A 29 -19.49 8.05 -2.82
C SER A 29 -19.68 6.69 -3.50
N GLY A 30 -20.15 5.67 -2.76
CA GLY A 30 -20.53 4.38 -3.34
C GLY A 30 -21.63 4.53 -4.39
N LYS A 31 -21.68 3.60 -5.35
CA LYS A 31 -22.74 3.59 -6.36
C LYS A 31 -24.04 3.04 -5.77
N MET A 32 -25.13 3.42 -6.40
CA MET A 32 -26.45 2.94 -6.05
C MET A 32 -27.21 2.49 -7.29
N ILE A 33 -27.67 1.24 -7.31
CA ILE A 33 -28.70 0.80 -8.25
C ILE A 33 -30.08 1.01 -7.63
N VAL A 34 -31.07 1.33 -8.45
CA VAL A 34 -32.41 1.71 -8.01
C VAL A 34 -33.44 0.89 -8.78
N LEU A 35 -34.17 0.03 -8.06
CA LEU A 35 -35.14 -0.92 -8.59
C LEU A 35 -36.56 -0.44 -8.30
N ASP A 36 -37.17 0.28 -9.25
CA ASP A 36 -38.56 0.70 -9.13
C ASP A 36 -39.50 -0.47 -9.45
N ARG A 37 -40.08 -1.04 -8.39
CA ARG A 37 -41.03 -2.18 -8.43
C ARG A 37 -42.35 -1.87 -9.13
N GLU A 38 -42.78 -0.60 -9.18
CA GLU A 38 -44.06 -0.24 -9.84
C GLU A 38 -43.90 -0.09 -11.36
N SER A 39 -42.74 0.37 -11.83
CA SER A 39 -42.45 0.57 -13.25
C SER A 39 -41.53 -0.49 -13.86
N SER A 40 -41.09 -1.47 -13.07
CA SER A 40 -40.07 -2.49 -13.41
C SER A 40 -38.78 -1.87 -13.98
N LYS A 41 -38.45 -0.66 -13.52
CA LYS A 41 -37.37 0.17 -14.08
C LYS A 41 -36.12 0.12 -13.21
N ILE A 42 -34.97 0.00 -13.87
CA ILE A 42 -33.64 0.13 -13.29
C ILE A 42 -33.14 1.56 -13.54
N ASP A 43 -32.65 2.23 -12.49
CA ASP A 43 -31.92 3.51 -12.54
C ASP A 43 -30.55 3.31 -11.86
N HIS A 44 -29.52 4.02 -12.33
CA HIS A 44 -28.17 4.01 -11.73
C HIS A 44 -27.82 5.40 -11.19
N ALA A 45 -27.22 5.43 -10.00
CA ALA A 45 -27.00 6.62 -9.20
C ALA A 45 -25.74 6.50 -8.33
N ILE A 46 -25.46 7.54 -7.53
CA ILE A 46 -24.44 7.56 -6.47
C ILE A 46 -25.17 7.70 -5.13
N PHE A 47 -24.67 7.09 -4.06
CA PHE A 47 -25.37 7.00 -2.77
C PHE A 47 -25.65 8.37 -2.16
N SER A 48 -24.77 9.37 -2.34
CA SER A 48 -25.00 10.77 -1.97
C SER A 48 -26.28 11.38 -2.54
N SER A 49 -26.81 10.82 -3.63
CA SER A 49 -28.12 11.20 -4.20
C SER A 49 -29.34 10.45 -3.63
N ILE A 50 -29.17 9.54 -2.66
CA ILE A 50 -30.26 8.82 -1.97
C ILE A 50 -31.34 9.79 -1.47
N GLY A 51 -30.93 10.98 -1.02
CA GLY A 51 -31.81 12.05 -0.58
C GLY A 51 -32.93 12.39 -1.58
N ASP A 52 -32.67 12.37 -2.89
CA ASP A 52 -33.66 12.69 -3.95
C ASP A 52 -34.87 11.73 -3.95
N TYR A 53 -34.69 10.49 -3.48
CA TYR A 53 -35.69 9.42 -3.51
C TYR A 53 -36.61 9.37 -2.28
N PHE A 54 -36.21 10.04 -1.19
CA PHE A 54 -37.04 10.20 0.00
C PHE A 54 -38.04 11.36 -0.12
N ARG A 55 -39.14 11.24 0.62
CA ARG A 55 -40.28 12.16 0.67
C ARG A 55 -40.46 12.64 2.12
N PRO A 56 -40.90 13.89 2.35
CA PRO A 56 -41.25 14.33 3.69
C PRO A 56 -42.30 13.39 4.31
N GLY A 57 -42.03 12.90 5.51
CA GLY A 57 -42.82 11.90 6.21
C GLY A 57 -42.39 10.44 6.01
N ASP A 58 -41.46 10.09 5.12
CA ASP A 58 -40.93 8.72 5.13
C ASP A 58 -40.29 8.40 6.50
N LEU A 59 -40.34 7.13 6.94
CA LEU A 59 -39.69 6.65 8.17
C LEU A 59 -38.50 5.76 7.82
N LEU A 60 -37.28 6.25 8.03
CA LEU A 60 -36.03 5.53 7.86
C LEU A 60 -35.68 4.75 9.14
N VAL A 61 -35.56 3.43 9.03
CA VAL A 61 -35.26 2.53 10.16
C VAL A 61 -33.87 1.93 9.98
N LEU A 62 -33.03 2.12 11.00
CA LEU A 62 -31.60 1.80 11.01
C LEU A 62 -31.28 0.76 12.13
N ASN A 63 -30.32 -0.14 11.91
CA ASN A 63 -29.78 -1.00 12.97
C ASN A 63 -28.61 -0.29 13.69
N ASP A 64 -28.73 0.00 14.99
CA ASP A 64 -27.73 0.69 15.80
C ASP A 64 -26.71 -0.22 16.52
N SER A 65 -26.73 -1.52 16.24
CA SER A 65 -25.69 -2.46 16.68
C SER A 65 -24.36 -2.19 15.97
N TYR A 66 -23.23 -2.44 16.64
CA TYR A 66 -21.89 -2.46 16.03
C TYR A 66 -21.17 -3.80 16.25
N MET A 67 -20.19 -4.06 15.39
CA MET A 67 -19.39 -5.28 15.45
C MET A 67 -18.34 -5.22 16.55
N LEU A 68 -18.22 -6.34 17.27
CA LEU A 68 -17.17 -6.62 18.25
C LEU A 68 -16.02 -7.42 17.65
N SER A 69 -14.87 -7.38 18.33
CA SER A 69 -13.92 -8.48 18.29
C SER A 69 -14.60 -9.76 18.77
N ASN A 70 -14.18 -10.92 18.24
CA ASN A 70 -14.87 -12.19 18.45
C ASN A 70 -14.02 -13.26 19.18
N THR A 71 -12.71 -13.04 19.38
CA THR A 71 -11.81 -14.05 19.94
C THR A 71 -11.20 -13.58 21.27
N LEU A 72 -11.19 -14.46 22.27
CA LEU A 72 -10.52 -14.26 23.56
C LEU A 72 -9.58 -15.44 23.87
N TRP A 73 -8.64 -15.23 24.79
CA TRP A 73 -7.75 -16.29 25.24
C TRP A 73 -8.23 -16.92 26.55
N PHE A 74 -8.09 -18.24 26.63
CA PHE A 74 -8.49 -19.05 27.78
C PHE A 74 -7.38 -19.99 28.22
N GLU A 75 -7.28 -20.25 29.52
CA GLU A 75 -6.38 -21.26 30.10
C GLU A 75 -6.99 -22.66 29.96
N TYR A 76 -6.12 -23.64 29.65
CA TYR A 76 -6.42 -25.07 29.55
C TYR A 76 -5.62 -25.89 30.59
N GLY A 77 -5.22 -25.28 31.70
CA GLY A 77 -4.47 -25.91 32.78
C GLY A 77 -2.97 -26.04 32.49
N ASN A 78 -2.17 -26.28 33.55
CA ASN A 78 -0.70 -26.33 33.51
C ASN A 78 -0.05 -25.19 32.70
N ASN A 79 -0.62 -23.97 32.78
CA ASN A 79 -0.19 -22.78 32.05
C ASN A 79 -0.32 -22.86 30.50
N GLU A 80 -1.04 -23.84 29.94
CA GLU A 80 -1.37 -23.84 28.52
C GLU A 80 -2.53 -22.89 28.20
N THR A 81 -2.45 -22.21 27.06
CA THR A 81 -3.50 -21.31 26.56
C THR A 81 -4.16 -21.86 25.29
N LEU A 82 -5.36 -21.40 24.98
CA LEU A 82 -6.05 -21.60 23.70
C LEU A 82 -6.82 -20.34 23.28
N GLN A 83 -7.14 -20.25 21.99
CA GLN A 83 -8.05 -19.25 21.45
C GLN A 83 -9.48 -19.80 21.43
N LEU A 84 -10.42 -19.02 21.95
CA LEU A 84 -11.86 -19.26 21.83
C LEU A 84 -12.46 -18.16 20.97
N THR A 85 -13.05 -18.53 19.83
CA THR A 85 -13.74 -17.59 18.92
C THR A 85 -15.25 -17.76 19.05
N VAL A 86 -15.95 -16.66 19.33
CA VAL A 86 -17.42 -16.60 19.49
C VAL A 86 -18.08 -16.40 18.12
N TYR A 87 -19.04 -17.27 17.78
CA TYR A 87 -19.77 -17.25 16.51
C TYR A 87 -21.23 -16.81 16.64
N GLY A 88 -21.87 -16.98 17.80
CA GLY A 88 -23.25 -16.53 18.00
C GLY A 88 -23.79 -16.85 19.38
N HIS A 89 -24.86 -16.17 19.78
CA HIS A 89 -25.58 -16.43 21.02
C HIS A 89 -26.89 -17.19 20.72
N GLU A 90 -27.38 -17.98 21.66
CA GLU A 90 -28.59 -18.80 21.49
C GLU A 90 -29.70 -18.37 22.46
N PRO A 91 -31.00 -18.61 22.14
CA PRO A 91 -32.13 -18.15 22.97
C PRO A 91 -32.20 -18.67 24.40
N ASP A 92 -31.44 -19.71 24.74
CA ASP A 92 -31.35 -20.30 26.09
C ASP A 92 -30.24 -19.68 26.96
N GLY A 93 -29.57 -18.63 26.49
CA GLY A 93 -28.49 -17.96 27.22
C GLY A 93 -27.11 -18.62 27.09
N THR A 94 -27.00 -19.62 26.21
CA THR A 94 -25.72 -20.23 25.82
C THR A 94 -25.11 -19.51 24.61
N THR A 95 -23.90 -19.91 24.22
CA THR A 95 -23.16 -19.31 23.12
C THR A 95 -22.48 -20.41 22.28
N ILE A 96 -22.34 -20.17 20.98
CA ILE A 96 -21.68 -21.03 20.00
C ILE A 96 -20.27 -20.51 19.76
N VAL A 97 -19.27 -21.37 19.90
CA VAL A 97 -17.85 -21.02 19.85
C VAL A 97 -17.02 -22.05 19.09
N GLU A 98 -15.84 -21.65 18.63
CA GLU A 98 -14.77 -22.52 18.15
C GLU A 98 -13.61 -22.51 19.17
N LEU A 99 -12.88 -23.62 19.29
CA LEU A 99 -11.70 -23.76 20.14
C LEU A 99 -10.47 -24.13 19.28
N LYS A 100 -9.59 -23.15 19.01
CA LYS A 100 -8.45 -23.37 18.09
C LYS A 100 -7.23 -23.98 18.79
N LYS A 101 -7.31 -25.29 19.04
CA LYS A 101 -6.18 -26.21 19.24
C LYS A 101 -6.55 -27.61 18.69
N PRO A 102 -6.18 -27.97 17.45
CA PRO A 102 -6.66 -29.20 16.80
C PRO A 102 -6.10 -30.49 17.42
N GLU A 103 -4.99 -30.39 18.18
CA GLU A 103 -4.34 -31.50 18.87
C GLU A 103 -5.06 -31.92 20.18
N ILE A 104 -6.04 -31.13 20.64
CA ILE A 104 -6.67 -31.30 21.96
C ILE A 104 -8.11 -31.80 21.85
N THR A 105 -8.36 -32.96 22.45
CA THR A 105 -9.72 -33.53 22.60
C THR A 105 -10.40 -32.98 23.85
N PHE A 106 -11.16 -31.89 23.69
CA PHE A 106 -11.98 -31.28 24.74
C PHE A 106 -13.09 -32.21 25.26
N LYS A 107 -13.50 -32.03 26.53
CA LYS A 107 -14.51 -32.87 27.18
C LYS A 107 -15.76 -32.06 27.56
N ARG A 108 -16.94 -32.68 27.41
CA ARG A 108 -18.21 -32.17 27.96
C ARG A 108 -18.07 -31.94 29.47
N GLY A 109 -18.56 -30.79 29.95
CA GLY A 109 -18.46 -30.35 31.34
C GLY A 109 -17.12 -29.71 31.73
N GLN A 110 -16.11 -29.70 30.84
CA GLN A 110 -14.87 -28.99 31.09
C GLN A 110 -15.12 -27.48 31.18
N THR A 111 -14.45 -26.81 32.11
CA THR A 111 -14.52 -25.36 32.28
C THR A 111 -13.14 -24.75 32.04
N LEU A 112 -13.13 -23.66 31.28
CA LEU A 112 -11.96 -22.86 30.92
C LEU A 112 -12.09 -21.48 31.57
N THR A 113 -10.98 -20.85 31.96
CA THR A 113 -10.96 -19.49 32.55
C THR A 113 -10.34 -18.52 31.55
N SER A 114 -10.91 -17.32 31.35
CA SER A 114 -10.32 -16.31 30.48
C SER A 114 -9.04 -15.75 31.10
N LEU A 115 -8.03 -15.45 30.26
CA LEU A 115 -6.80 -14.79 30.68
C LEU A 115 -6.99 -13.28 30.89
N ASP A 116 -8.00 -12.69 30.23
CA ASP A 116 -8.24 -11.25 30.20
C ASP A 116 -9.16 -10.78 31.36
N GLU A 117 -10.01 -11.66 31.89
CA GLU A 117 -10.84 -11.44 33.09
C GLU A 117 -11.06 -12.78 33.83
N GLU A 118 -10.37 -12.99 34.96
CA GLU A 118 -10.38 -14.24 35.75
C GLU A 118 -11.78 -14.71 36.18
N LYS A 119 -12.75 -13.79 36.27
CA LYS A 119 -14.14 -14.12 36.60
C LYS A 119 -14.88 -14.77 35.43
N LEU A 120 -14.51 -14.45 34.19
CA LEU A 120 -15.18 -14.94 32.99
C LEU A 120 -14.77 -16.39 32.70
N LYS A 121 -15.68 -17.32 32.97
CA LYS A 121 -15.46 -18.76 32.77
C LYS A 121 -16.38 -19.30 31.69
N CYS A 122 -15.86 -20.25 30.91
CA CYS A 122 -16.55 -20.90 29.79
C CYS A 122 -16.66 -22.40 30.07
N THR A 123 -17.88 -22.92 30.24
CA THR A 123 -18.15 -24.35 30.45
C THR A 123 -18.68 -24.99 29.17
N LEU A 124 -18.00 -26.04 28.68
CA LEU A 124 -18.34 -26.74 27.45
C LEU A 124 -19.57 -27.66 27.66
N LEU A 125 -20.70 -27.35 27.01
CA LEU A 125 -21.95 -28.08 27.22
C LEU A 125 -22.12 -29.24 26.24
N ASP A 126 -22.01 -28.97 24.94
CA ASP A 126 -22.25 -29.95 23.87
C ASP A 126 -21.46 -29.61 22.61
N GLN A 127 -20.87 -30.62 21.98
CA GLN A 127 -20.22 -30.44 20.68
C GLN A 127 -21.29 -30.20 19.59
N GLN A 128 -20.94 -29.44 18.57
CA GLN A 128 -21.78 -29.08 17.42
C GLN A 128 -21.12 -29.59 16.12
N PRO A 129 -21.83 -29.52 14.97
CA PRO A 129 -21.19 -29.66 13.67
C PRO A 129 -20.02 -28.69 13.46
N ASP A 130 -19.21 -28.95 12.43
CA ASP A 130 -18.18 -28.03 11.94
C ASP A 130 -17.13 -27.64 13.00
N LYS A 131 -16.82 -28.58 13.91
CA LYS A 131 -15.90 -28.46 15.07
C LYS A 131 -16.33 -27.46 16.14
N LEU A 132 -17.50 -26.84 16.02
CA LEU A 132 -18.02 -25.87 17.00
C LEU A 132 -18.44 -26.54 18.32
N TRP A 133 -18.59 -25.72 19.35
CA TRP A 133 -19.10 -26.09 20.67
C TRP A 133 -20.21 -25.14 21.11
N LYS A 134 -21.22 -25.69 21.79
CA LYS A 134 -22.20 -24.97 22.58
C LYS A 134 -21.68 -24.86 24.02
N VAL A 135 -21.60 -23.65 24.55
CA VAL A 135 -20.97 -23.35 25.85
C VAL A 135 -21.81 -22.41 26.70
N GLN A 136 -21.63 -22.49 28.02
CA GLN A 136 -22.16 -21.50 28.96
C GLN A 136 -21.03 -20.58 29.44
N PHE A 137 -21.24 -19.27 29.32
CA PHE A 137 -20.39 -18.29 30.00
C PHE A 137 -20.96 -17.96 31.38
N SER A 138 -20.07 -17.78 32.36
CA SER A 138 -20.41 -17.50 33.75
C SER A 138 -19.32 -16.64 34.41
N PRO A 139 -19.64 -15.42 34.90
CA PRO A 139 -20.86 -14.64 34.60
C PRO A 139 -20.99 -14.35 33.10
N GLY A 140 -22.17 -14.57 32.53
CA GLY A 140 -22.40 -14.42 31.08
C GLY A 140 -22.44 -12.95 30.62
N ASP A 141 -22.82 -12.06 31.51
CA ASP A 141 -22.87 -10.60 31.34
C ASP A 141 -21.48 -9.95 31.17
N LEU A 142 -20.41 -10.62 31.62
CA LEU A 142 -19.03 -10.17 31.40
C LEU A 142 -18.52 -10.45 29.98
N LEU A 143 -19.15 -11.34 29.20
CA LEU A 143 -18.63 -11.76 27.89
C LEU A 143 -18.49 -10.58 26.90
N LEU A 144 -19.54 -9.78 26.74
CA LEU A 144 -19.54 -8.68 25.76
C LEU A 144 -18.59 -7.53 26.17
N PRO A 145 -18.54 -7.08 27.46
CA PRO A 145 -17.52 -6.14 27.92
C PRO A 145 -16.09 -6.65 27.69
N THR A 146 -15.78 -7.91 28.02
CA THR A 146 -14.44 -8.46 27.81
C THR A 146 -14.08 -8.55 26.32
N LEU A 147 -15.04 -8.85 25.44
CA LEU A 147 -14.85 -8.86 23.98
C LEU A 147 -14.59 -7.46 23.39
N ASP A 148 -15.31 -6.41 23.82
CA ASP A 148 -15.11 -5.04 23.30
C ASP A 148 -13.83 -4.40 23.86
N GLN A 149 -13.39 -4.79 25.07
CA GLN A 149 -12.18 -4.24 25.71
C GLN A 149 -10.88 -4.98 25.35
N TYR A 150 -10.89 -6.32 25.30
CA TYR A 150 -9.67 -7.15 25.15
C TYR A 150 -9.68 -8.02 23.89
N GLY A 151 -10.84 -8.23 23.26
CA GLY A 151 -11.00 -9.20 22.19
C GLY A 151 -10.10 -8.95 20.96
N ALA A 152 -9.58 -10.03 20.41
CA ALA A 152 -9.00 -10.08 19.07
C ALA A 152 -10.07 -10.35 18.00
N ARG A 153 -9.79 -9.99 16.75
CA ARG A 153 -10.56 -10.43 15.58
C ARG A 153 -9.72 -11.44 14.81
N LEU A 154 -10.09 -12.72 14.87
CA LEU A 154 -9.41 -13.82 14.16
C LEU A 154 -10.43 -14.57 13.30
N ASP A 155 -10.83 -13.91 12.22
CA ASP A 155 -11.85 -14.35 11.27
C ASP A 155 -11.17 -14.84 9.97
N GLU A 156 -11.34 -16.12 9.66
CA GLU A 156 -10.75 -16.73 8.46
C GLU A 156 -11.54 -16.42 7.17
N ASN A 157 -12.79 -15.96 7.29
CA ASN A 157 -13.71 -15.77 6.15
C ASN A 157 -13.91 -14.29 5.78
N ILE A 158 -13.58 -13.37 6.70
CA ILE A 158 -13.57 -11.93 6.45
C ILE A 158 -12.15 -11.40 6.67
N HIS A 159 -11.38 -11.31 5.58
CA HIS A 159 -10.03 -10.72 5.57
C HIS A 159 -10.07 -9.19 5.76
N LEU A 160 -10.37 -8.75 6.98
CA LEU A 160 -10.22 -7.36 7.41
C LEU A 160 -8.74 -7.03 7.62
N ASN A 161 -8.32 -5.81 7.30
CA ASN A 161 -6.97 -5.36 7.62
C ASN A 161 -6.79 -5.27 9.16
N PRO A 162 -5.92 -6.10 9.78
CA PRO A 162 -5.84 -6.20 11.24
C PRO A 162 -5.28 -4.92 11.90
N THR A 163 -4.50 -4.14 11.15
CA THR A 163 -3.99 -2.83 11.58
C THR A 163 -5.13 -1.82 11.63
N TYR A 164 -5.88 -1.67 10.53
CA TYR A 164 -6.97 -0.70 10.44
C TYR A 164 -8.15 -1.00 11.37
N TRP A 165 -8.46 -2.27 11.65
CA TRP A 165 -9.50 -2.64 12.63
C TRP A 165 -9.25 -2.01 14.00
N LYS A 166 -7.98 -1.93 14.44
CA LYS A 166 -7.58 -1.32 15.72
C LYS A 166 -7.33 0.18 15.63
N GLU A 167 -6.72 0.66 14.54
CA GLU A 167 -6.40 2.09 14.38
C GLU A 167 -7.62 2.96 14.02
N LYS A 168 -8.62 2.37 13.35
CA LYS A 168 -9.78 3.08 12.77
C LYS A 168 -11.08 2.25 12.90
N PRO A 169 -11.49 1.82 14.11
CA PRO A 169 -12.69 1.00 14.31
C PRO A 169 -13.96 1.68 13.76
N ASP A 170 -14.02 3.01 13.78
CA ASP A 170 -15.16 3.79 13.26
C ASP A 170 -15.43 3.54 11.76
N ALA A 171 -14.38 3.28 10.95
CA ALA A 171 -14.54 2.98 9.53
C ALA A 171 -15.33 1.67 9.29
N TYR A 172 -15.26 0.73 10.23
CA TYR A 172 -15.98 -0.54 10.21
C TYR A 172 -17.33 -0.50 10.95
N ARG A 173 -17.78 0.69 11.37
CA ARG A 173 -19.02 0.92 12.12
C ARG A 173 -19.89 1.96 11.40
N SER A 174 -21.21 1.90 11.59
CA SER A 174 -22.13 2.92 11.07
C SER A 174 -22.05 4.18 11.95
N VAL A 175 -22.05 5.39 11.36
CA VAL A 175 -21.83 6.66 12.10
C VAL A 175 -22.82 6.94 13.24
N TYR A 176 -23.92 6.20 13.30
CA TYR A 176 -24.99 6.33 14.29
C TYR A 176 -25.09 5.12 15.25
N ALA A 177 -24.19 4.14 15.13
CA ALA A 177 -24.19 2.92 15.94
C ALA A 177 -23.82 3.20 17.41
N LYS A 178 -24.40 2.43 18.32
CA LYS A 178 -24.42 2.70 19.77
C LYS A 178 -24.29 1.47 20.65
N LYS A 179 -24.78 0.30 20.20
CA LYS A 179 -24.80 -0.90 21.05
C LYS A 179 -23.75 -1.92 20.59
N PRO A 180 -22.82 -2.34 21.46
CA PRO A 180 -21.99 -3.51 21.20
C PRO A 180 -22.86 -4.77 21.12
N GLY A 181 -22.45 -5.75 20.32
CA GLY A 181 -23.01 -7.11 20.38
C GLY A 181 -23.10 -7.85 19.05
N SER A 182 -22.98 -7.19 17.89
CA SER A 182 -22.85 -7.94 16.63
C SER A 182 -21.48 -8.62 16.52
N LEU A 183 -21.44 -9.78 15.88
CA LEU A 183 -20.23 -10.51 15.51
C LEU A 183 -19.90 -10.38 14.01
N GLU A 184 -20.80 -9.79 13.20
CA GLU A 184 -20.53 -9.26 11.85
C GLU A 184 -20.96 -7.79 11.74
N ILE A 185 -20.49 -7.07 10.71
CA ILE A 185 -20.82 -5.64 10.50
C ILE A 185 -22.24 -5.50 9.90
N PRO A 186 -23.14 -4.68 10.48
CA PRO A 186 -24.41 -4.28 9.87
C PRO A 186 -24.22 -3.36 8.64
N SER A 187 -23.71 -3.93 7.55
CA SER A 187 -23.02 -3.25 6.45
C SER A 187 -23.84 -2.22 5.67
N ALA A 188 -25.14 -2.44 5.48
CA ALA A 188 -26.01 -1.50 4.77
C ALA A 188 -26.10 -0.10 5.42
N GLY A 189 -25.70 0.02 6.69
CA GLY A 189 -25.61 1.30 7.40
C GLY A 189 -24.34 2.11 7.14
N LEU A 190 -23.28 1.49 6.59
CA LEU A 190 -21.96 2.12 6.45
C LEU A 190 -21.96 3.32 5.50
N HIS A 191 -22.79 3.27 4.45
CA HIS A 191 -22.93 4.30 3.40
C HIS A 191 -23.41 5.67 3.91
N PHE A 192 -24.03 5.73 5.09
CA PHE A 192 -24.54 6.98 5.65
C PHE A 192 -23.44 7.74 6.40
N SER A 193 -23.26 9.01 6.02
CA SER A 193 -22.50 10.00 6.80
C SER A 193 -23.43 10.77 7.77
N HIS A 194 -22.85 11.54 8.70
CA HIS A 194 -23.64 12.39 9.61
C HIS A 194 -24.38 13.50 8.86
N GLU A 195 -23.72 14.07 7.85
CA GLU A 195 -24.20 15.15 7.00
C GLU A 195 -25.40 14.66 6.18
N LEU A 196 -25.26 13.51 5.52
CA LEU A 196 -26.32 12.91 4.72
C LEU A 196 -27.57 12.58 5.57
N LEU A 197 -27.38 12.05 6.79
CA LEU A 197 -28.50 11.82 7.72
C LEU A 197 -29.14 13.14 8.22
N ALA A 198 -28.36 14.20 8.38
CA ALA A 198 -28.88 15.52 8.71
C ALA A 198 -29.69 16.13 7.55
N GLU A 199 -29.23 16.01 6.30
CA GLU A 199 -29.98 16.44 5.11
C GLU A 199 -31.30 15.65 4.94
N ILE A 200 -31.25 14.33 5.12
CA ILE A 200 -32.43 13.45 5.08
C ILE A 200 -33.45 13.89 6.15
N SER A 201 -33.00 14.12 7.38
CA SER A 201 -33.84 14.63 8.48
C SER A 201 -34.40 16.03 8.18
N ALA A 202 -33.59 16.95 7.64
CA ALA A 202 -34.01 18.30 7.25
C ALA A 202 -35.03 18.31 6.09
N LYS A 203 -35.03 17.28 5.23
CA LYS A 203 -36.08 17.04 4.22
C LYS A 203 -37.41 16.57 4.84
N GLY A 204 -37.47 16.39 6.16
CA GLY A 204 -38.64 15.94 6.90
C GLY A 204 -38.82 14.43 6.91
N VAL A 205 -37.75 13.66 6.68
CA VAL A 205 -37.74 12.20 6.87
C VAL A 205 -37.55 11.91 8.35
N GLU A 206 -38.36 11.02 8.90
CA GLU A 206 -38.27 10.60 10.30
C GLU A 206 -37.23 9.47 10.42
N ILE A 207 -36.36 9.52 11.43
CA ILE A 207 -35.35 8.47 11.69
C ILE A 207 -35.69 7.71 12.97
N ALA A 208 -35.61 6.38 12.92
CA ALA A 208 -35.77 5.48 14.06
C ALA A 208 -34.68 4.38 14.06
N TYR A 209 -34.43 3.81 15.24
CA TYR A 209 -33.37 2.82 15.45
C TYR A 209 -33.95 1.52 16.05
N ILE A 210 -33.55 0.38 15.51
CA ILE A 210 -33.63 -0.92 16.19
C ILE A 210 -32.22 -1.37 16.56
N THR A 211 -32.11 -2.38 17.41
CA THR A 211 -30.87 -3.15 17.55
C THR A 211 -31.11 -4.55 17.03
N LEU A 212 -30.22 -5.08 16.20
CA LEU A 212 -30.08 -6.52 15.96
C LEU A 212 -28.60 -6.89 15.98
N HIS A 213 -28.24 -7.85 16.83
CA HIS A 213 -26.88 -8.36 16.97
C HIS A 213 -26.64 -9.48 15.95
N VAL A 214 -25.85 -9.18 14.92
CA VAL A 214 -25.64 -10.08 13.77
C VAL A 214 -24.72 -11.23 14.17
N GLY A 215 -25.14 -12.47 13.94
CA GLY A 215 -24.37 -13.66 14.31
C GLY A 215 -23.37 -14.07 13.23
N ALA A 216 -22.10 -14.29 13.58
CA ALA A 216 -21.10 -14.85 12.68
C ALA A 216 -21.36 -16.33 12.32
N THR A 217 -22.37 -16.98 12.92
CA THR A 217 -22.94 -18.23 12.40
C THR A 217 -23.60 -18.07 11.02
N GLU A 218 -23.91 -16.85 10.56
CA GLU A 218 -24.38 -16.59 9.20
C GLU A 218 -23.31 -16.90 8.13
N ILE A 219 -22.01 -16.84 8.46
CA ILE A 219 -20.92 -17.26 7.55
C ILE A 219 -21.02 -18.73 7.13
N LEU A 220 -21.45 -19.63 8.03
CA LEU A 220 -21.44 -21.08 7.78
C LEU A 220 -22.67 -21.60 7.00
N SER A 221 -23.74 -20.83 6.87
CA SER A 221 -24.94 -21.27 6.12
C SER A 221 -25.65 -20.21 5.28
N VAL A 222 -25.47 -18.92 5.56
CA VAL A 222 -26.34 -17.84 5.06
C VAL A 222 -25.66 -17.03 3.95
N ARG A 223 -24.32 -16.89 4.02
CA ARG A 223 -23.49 -16.36 2.91
C ARG A 223 -23.43 -17.30 1.69
N HIS A 224 -23.73 -18.59 1.86
CA HIS A 224 -23.89 -19.55 0.77
C HIS A 224 -24.90 -20.65 1.15
N ILE A 225 -26.04 -20.71 0.45
CA ILE A 225 -27.05 -21.75 0.60
C ILE A 225 -26.51 -23.04 -0.05
N SER A 226 -26.11 -24.01 0.79
CA SER A 226 -25.58 -25.31 0.36
C SER A 226 -26.66 -26.35 0.02
N VAL A 227 -27.94 -26.08 0.36
CA VAL A 227 -29.07 -26.96 0.02
C VAL A 227 -29.59 -26.68 -1.39
N GLU A 228 -30.07 -27.72 -2.07
CA GLU A 228 -30.53 -27.66 -3.47
C GLU A 228 -31.79 -26.79 -3.67
N GLU A 229 -32.63 -26.68 -2.63
CA GLU A 229 -33.90 -25.93 -2.65
C GLU A 229 -33.90 -24.90 -1.53
N ILE A 230 -34.16 -23.64 -1.90
CA ILE A 230 -34.02 -22.50 -0.99
C ILE A 230 -34.93 -22.64 0.24
N GLU A 231 -36.11 -23.25 0.11
CA GLU A 231 -37.10 -23.42 1.19
C GLU A 231 -36.66 -24.40 2.28
N LYS A 232 -35.61 -25.21 2.02
CA LYS A 232 -35.01 -26.13 3.01
C LYS A 232 -33.87 -25.50 3.80
N HIS A 233 -33.45 -24.28 3.47
CA HIS A 233 -32.41 -23.56 4.18
C HIS A 233 -32.86 -23.16 5.60
N LYS A 234 -31.91 -23.07 6.54
CA LYS A 234 -32.14 -22.67 7.93
C LYS A 234 -31.17 -21.56 8.32
N VAL A 235 -31.75 -20.43 8.73
CA VAL A 235 -31.06 -19.31 9.38
C VAL A 235 -31.06 -19.57 10.90
N ARG A 236 -30.03 -19.14 11.64
CA ARG A 236 -30.05 -19.19 13.11
C ARG A 236 -30.86 -18.05 13.71
N SER A 237 -31.24 -18.20 14.97
CA SER A 237 -31.86 -17.12 15.75
C SER A 237 -30.86 -15.99 16.02
N GLU A 238 -31.23 -14.76 15.68
CA GLU A 238 -30.47 -13.56 16.05
C GLU A 238 -31.24 -12.69 17.05
N TYR A 239 -30.53 -12.10 18.01
CA TYR A 239 -31.15 -11.24 19.03
C TYR A 239 -31.51 -9.87 18.46
N TYR A 240 -32.73 -9.40 18.75
CA TYR A 240 -33.20 -8.06 18.39
C TYR A 240 -33.86 -7.33 19.57
N GLU A 241 -33.85 -6.00 19.51
CA GLU A 241 -34.55 -5.10 20.44
C GLU A 241 -35.21 -3.95 19.66
N VAL A 242 -36.49 -3.69 19.97
CA VAL A 242 -37.27 -2.57 19.45
C VAL A 242 -37.79 -1.73 20.62
N SER A 243 -37.24 -0.52 20.77
CA SER A 243 -37.59 0.38 21.88
C SER A 243 -39.03 0.90 21.80
N GLU A 244 -39.60 1.35 22.92
CA GLU A 244 -40.94 1.97 22.98
C GLU A 244 -41.06 3.16 22.02
N ARG A 245 -40.02 4.00 21.97
CA ARG A 245 -39.91 5.09 21.00
C ARG A 245 -40.02 4.55 19.58
N THR A 246 -39.23 3.54 19.21
CA THR A 246 -39.20 2.97 17.86
C THR A 246 -40.56 2.38 17.47
N SER A 247 -41.19 1.62 18.36
CA SER A 247 -42.53 1.07 18.12
C SER A 247 -43.60 2.16 18.00
N ALA A 248 -43.51 3.25 18.77
CA ALA A 248 -44.39 4.42 18.61
C ALA A 248 -44.18 5.15 17.27
N GLN A 249 -42.93 5.30 16.81
CA GLN A 249 -42.60 5.89 15.49
C GLN A 249 -43.16 5.01 14.35
N LEU A 250 -42.96 3.69 14.40
CA LEU A 250 -43.49 2.73 13.42
C LEU A 250 -45.03 2.71 13.38
N ASN A 251 -45.69 2.66 14.54
CA ASN A 251 -47.15 2.70 14.64
C ASN A 251 -47.72 3.98 14.06
N ARG A 252 -47.10 5.13 14.36
CA ARG A 252 -47.51 6.43 13.80
C ARG A 252 -47.35 6.43 12.27
N ALA A 253 -46.20 6.01 11.74
CA ALA A 253 -45.98 5.96 10.30
C ALA A 253 -47.00 5.06 9.58
N ARG A 254 -47.29 3.87 10.11
CA ARG A 254 -48.35 2.98 9.59
C ARG A 254 -49.74 3.61 9.64
N GLY A 255 -50.11 4.21 10.77
CA GLY A 255 -51.41 4.86 10.96
C GLY A 255 -51.62 6.08 10.05
N GLU A 256 -50.55 6.79 9.72
CA GLU A 256 -50.54 7.94 8.81
C GLU A 256 -50.35 7.54 7.33
N GLY A 257 -50.18 6.25 7.03
CA GLY A 257 -49.96 5.75 5.65
C GLY A 257 -48.61 6.16 5.04
N ARG A 258 -47.62 6.45 5.88
CA ARG A 258 -46.25 6.84 5.47
C ARG A 258 -45.40 5.61 5.19
N ARG A 259 -44.42 5.75 4.27
CA ARG A 259 -43.53 4.63 3.90
C ARG A 259 -42.60 4.28 5.04
N VAL A 260 -42.48 2.99 5.36
CA VAL A 260 -41.42 2.46 6.23
C VAL A 260 -40.27 1.95 5.36
N ILE A 261 -39.07 2.46 5.62
CA ILE A 261 -37.86 2.20 4.84
C ILE A 261 -36.86 1.46 5.73
N ALA A 262 -36.56 0.21 5.40
CA ALA A 262 -35.59 -0.61 6.11
C ALA A 262 -34.19 -0.46 5.49
N VAL A 263 -33.19 -0.14 6.31
CA VAL A 263 -31.77 -0.15 5.92
C VAL A 263 -31.13 -1.45 6.40
N GLY A 264 -30.96 -2.38 5.47
CA GLY A 264 -30.39 -3.71 5.69
C GLY A 264 -31.45 -4.81 5.84
N THR A 265 -31.04 -6.01 5.43
CA THR A 265 -31.79 -7.26 5.55
C THR A 265 -32.13 -7.63 6.99
N THR A 266 -31.28 -7.23 7.94
CA THR A 266 -31.48 -7.39 9.39
C THR A 266 -32.64 -6.53 9.92
N VAL A 267 -32.77 -5.29 9.44
CA VAL A 267 -33.93 -4.43 9.75
C VAL A 267 -35.21 -5.00 9.13
N MET A 268 -35.15 -5.50 7.89
CA MET A 268 -36.27 -6.21 7.25
C MET A 268 -36.73 -7.41 8.09
N ARG A 269 -35.82 -8.35 8.41
CA ARG A 269 -36.12 -9.54 9.21
C ARG A 269 -36.72 -9.17 10.56
N THR A 270 -36.20 -8.16 11.25
CA THR A 270 -36.75 -7.67 12.52
C THR A 270 -38.18 -7.14 12.36
N LEU A 271 -38.40 -6.19 11.44
CA LEU A 271 -39.70 -5.51 11.29
C LEU A 271 -40.82 -6.43 10.81
N GLU A 272 -40.49 -7.41 9.95
CA GLU A 272 -41.44 -8.43 9.53
C GLU A 272 -41.68 -9.46 10.65
N THR A 273 -40.66 -9.84 11.45
CA THR A 273 -40.85 -10.72 12.62
C THR A 273 -41.82 -10.13 13.63
N ILE A 274 -41.58 -8.89 14.08
CA ILE A 274 -42.39 -8.25 15.13
C ILE A 274 -43.83 -7.95 14.70
N THR A 275 -44.17 -8.11 13.41
CA THR A 275 -45.54 -7.90 12.91
C THR A 275 -46.16 -9.08 12.17
N ARG A 276 -45.49 -10.24 12.18
CA ARG A 276 -45.99 -11.50 11.61
C ARG A 276 -47.32 -11.94 12.24
N GLU A 277 -47.46 -11.79 13.56
CA GLU A 277 -48.70 -12.13 14.29
C GLU A 277 -49.76 -11.01 14.21
N THR A 278 -49.32 -9.75 14.15
CA THR A 278 -50.22 -8.59 14.23
C THR A 278 -50.74 -8.15 12.86
N GLY A 279 -50.07 -8.57 11.78
CA GLY A 279 -50.24 -8.10 10.42
C GLY A 279 -49.93 -6.60 10.23
N ARG A 280 -50.10 -6.14 8.99
CA ARG A 280 -49.86 -4.75 8.55
C ARG A 280 -50.70 -3.70 9.29
N LYS A 281 -51.89 -4.07 9.79
CA LYS A 281 -52.81 -3.19 10.53
C LYS A 281 -52.65 -3.25 12.05
N GLY A 282 -51.88 -4.19 12.59
CA GLY A 282 -51.73 -4.36 14.03
C GLY A 282 -50.71 -3.41 14.67
N THR A 283 -50.84 -3.24 15.99
CA THR A 283 -50.01 -2.33 16.79
C THR A 283 -48.73 -3.02 17.26
N ILE A 284 -47.59 -2.46 16.88
CA ILE A 284 -46.26 -2.90 17.33
C ILE A 284 -46.05 -2.46 18.79
N LYS A 285 -45.51 -3.35 19.63
CA LYS A 285 -45.17 -3.05 21.04
C LYS A 285 -43.66 -2.86 21.20
N PRO A 286 -43.18 -2.21 22.28
CA PRO A 286 -41.79 -2.40 22.71
C PRO A 286 -41.56 -3.87 23.02
N GLN A 287 -40.52 -4.47 22.45
CA GLN A 287 -40.11 -5.85 22.75
C GLN A 287 -38.67 -6.12 22.33
N HIS A 288 -38.07 -7.12 22.98
CA HIS A 288 -36.86 -7.79 22.53
C HIS A 288 -37.15 -9.28 22.32
N GLY A 289 -36.28 -9.97 21.62
CA GLY A 289 -36.44 -11.40 21.37
C GLY A 289 -35.45 -11.92 20.34
N TRP A 290 -35.83 -13.02 19.70
CA TRP A 290 -34.99 -13.72 18.74
C TRP A 290 -35.71 -13.87 17.40
N THR A 291 -34.98 -13.76 16.29
CA THR A 291 -35.50 -13.98 14.94
C THR A 291 -34.67 -14.97 14.14
N ASP A 292 -35.27 -16.12 13.84
CA ASP A 292 -34.83 -17.09 12.84
C ASP A 292 -35.54 -16.86 11.49
N LEU A 293 -36.22 -15.71 11.32
CA LEU A 293 -37.10 -15.47 10.17
C LEU A 293 -36.29 -15.44 8.86
N TYR A 294 -36.45 -16.51 8.10
CA TYR A 294 -35.96 -16.63 6.74
C TYR A 294 -37.03 -16.16 5.74
N ILE A 295 -36.64 -15.28 4.81
CA ILE A 295 -37.52 -14.62 3.85
C ILE A 295 -37.11 -15.03 2.44
N TYR A 296 -38.06 -15.59 1.68
CA TYR A 296 -37.87 -16.10 0.32
C TYR A 296 -39.11 -15.79 -0.55
N PRO A 297 -39.02 -15.90 -1.90
CA PRO A 297 -40.11 -15.50 -2.78
C PRO A 297 -41.45 -16.18 -2.46
N GLY A 298 -42.52 -15.37 -2.43
CA GLY A 298 -43.83 -15.76 -1.90
C GLY A 298 -44.12 -15.21 -0.49
N PHE A 299 -43.15 -14.60 0.18
CA PHE A 299 -43.35 -13.95 1.49
C PHE A 299 -44.23 -12.69 1.41
N GLU A 300 -45.17 -12.53 2.35
CA GLU A 300 -46.04 -11.35 2.45
C GLU A 300 -45.47 -10.26 3.39
N PHE A 301 -44.99 -9.16 2.80
CA PHE A 301 -44.41 -8.04 3.56
C PHE A 301 -45.48 -7.17 4.22
N ASN A 302 -45.50 -7.21 5.55
CA ASN A 302 -46.44 -6.52 6.42
C ASN A 302 -45.87 -5.22 7.02
N ALA A 303 -44.55 -5.01 6.99
CA ALA A 303 -43.90 -3.91 7.67
C ALA A 303 -43.13 -2.93 6.79
N VAL A 304 -42.49 -3.39 5.73
CA VAL A 304 -41.54 -2.58 4.95
C VAL A 304 -42.09 -2.24 3.56
N ASP A 305 -42.02 -0.95 3.20
CA ASP A 305 -42.42 -0.44 1.88
C ASP A 305 -41.22 -0.24 0.94
N VAL A 306 -40.02 -0.06 1.50
CA VAL A 306 -38.77 0.11 0.75
C VAL A 306 -37.62 -0.60 1.49
N LEU A 307 -36.85 -1.41 0.76
CA LEU A 307 -35.56 -1.95 1.20
C LEU A 307 -34.39 -1.17 0.57
N LEU A 308 -33.40 -0.84 1.40
CA LEU A 308 -32.05 -0.40 1.02
C LEU A 308 -31.06 -1.42 1.59
N THR A 309 -30.13 -1.95 0.79
CA THR A 309 -29.18 -3.00 1.23
C THR A 309 -27.86 -2.91 0.44
N ASN A 310 -26.94 -3.88 0.57
CA ASN A 310 -25.70 -4.00 -0.22
C ASN A 310 -25.87 -5.00 -1.39
N LEU A 311 -25.00 -4.96 -2.40
CA LEU A 311 -24.95 -6.02 -3.41
C LEU A 311 -24.51 -7.33 -2.76
N HIS A 312 -25.28 -8.41 -2.96
CA HIS A 312 -25.13 -9.66 -2.23
C HIS A 312 -24.44 -10.75 -3.09
N ARG A 313 -23.85 -11.75 -2.45
CA ARG A 313 -23.18 -12.88 -3.14
C ARG A 313 -24.20 -13.79 -3.86
N PRO A 314 -23.82 -14.47 -4.96
CA PRO A 314 -24.64 -15.52 -5.57
C PRO A 314 -24.95 -16.64 -4.56
N ARG A 315 -26.11 -17.27 -4.71
CA ARG A 315 -26.65 -18.32 -3.83
C ARG A 315 -26.74 -17.94 -2.33
N SER A 316 -26.77 -16.65 -1.96
CA SER A 316 -26.92 -16.22 -0.55
C SER A 316 -28.37 -16.03 -0.12
N SER A 317 -28.67 -16.12 1.18
CA SER A 317 -30.03 -15.80 1.70
C SER A 317 -30.42 -14.35 1.40
N HIS A 318 -29.43 -13.45 1.34
CA HIS A 318 -29.63 -12.02 1.20
C HIS A 318 -30.08 -11.62 -0.21
N ILE A 319 -29.59 -12.29 -1.27
CA ILE A 319 -30.20 -12.14 -2.60
C ILE A 319 -31.57 -12.80 -2.67
N VAL A 320 -31.80 -13.93 -2.00
CA VAL A 320 -33.12 -14.60 -1.91
C VAL A 320 -34.18 -13.70 -1.23
N LEU A 321 -33.84 -13.01 -0.14
CA LEU A 321 -34.68 -12.02 0.52
C LEU A 321 -34.93 -10.79 -0.37
N THR A 322 -33.89 -10.30 -1.05
CA THR A 322 -34.01 -9.16 -1.98
C THR A 322 -34.92 -9.50 -3.16
N ALA A 323 -34.80 -10.71 -3.70
CA ALA A 323 -35.68 -11.28 -4.73
C ALA A 323 -37.11 -11.51 -4.23
N ALA A 324 -37.30 -11.89 -2.97
CA ALA A 324 -38.63 -11.98 -2.35
C ALA A 324 -39.31 -10.60 -2.31
N PHE A 325 -38.55 -9.56 -1.97
CA PHE A 325 -39.07 -8.19 -1.86
C PHE A 325 -39.35 -7.55 -3.23
N ALA A 326 -38.37 -7.56 -4.13
CA ALA A 326 -38.46 -6.84 -5.41
C ALA A 326 -38.94 -7.70 -6.61
N GLY A 327 -38.94 -9.03 -6.47
CA GLY A 327 -39.29 -10.00 -7.53
C GLY A 327 -38.04 -10.63 -8.16
N THR A 328 -37.97 -11.97 -8.20
CA THR A 328 -36.77 -12.73 -8.60
C THR A 328 -36.22 -12.34 -9.97
N GLU A 329 -37.06 -12.36 -11.02
CA GLU A 329 -36.63 -11.99 -12.38
C GLU A 329 -36.06 -10.55 -12.43
N PHE A 330 -36.71 -9.61 -11.74
CA PHE A 330 -36.31 -8.21 -11.73
C PHE A 330 -34.97 -8.01 -11.02
N VAL A 331 -34.74 -8.71 -9.90
CA VAL A 331 -33.46 -8.68 -9.17
C VAL A 331 -32.36 -9.35 -10.01
N MET A 332 -32.56 -10.57 -10.51
CA MET A 332 -31.54 -11.27 -11.31
C MET A 332 -31.18 -10.52 -12.60
N ARG A 333 -32.17 -9.90 -13.27
CA ARG A 333 -31.93 -9.00 -14.41
C ARG A 333 -31.10 -7.77 -14.01
N SER A 334 -31.32 -7.20 -12.82
CA SER A 334 -30.53 -6.05 -12.38
C SER A 334 -29.10 -6.40 -11.99
N TYR A 335 -28.85 -7.59 -11.43
CA TYR A 335 -27.49 -8.09 -11.19
C TYR A 335 -26.76 -8.35 -12.52
N LYS A 336 -27.46 -8.87 -13.55
CA LYS A 336 -26.88 -8.99 -14.91
C LYS A 336 -26.52 -7.63 -15.52
N GLU A 337 -27.41 -6.63 -15.42
CA GLU A 337 -27.13 -5.26 -15.90
C GLU A 337 -25.96 -4.60 -15.13
N ILE A 338 -25.71 -4.98 -13.88
CA ILE A 338 -24.51 -4.59 -13.12
C ILE A 338 -23.26 -5.26 -13.68
N GLN A 339 -23.28 -6.58 -13.87
CA GLN A 339 -22.14 -7.35 -14.41
C GLN A 339 -21.74 -6.84 -15.80
N GLU A 340 -22.72 -6.56 -16.67
CA GLU A 340 -22.52 -6.01 -18.01
C GLU A 340 -21.87 -4.61 -18.03
N LYS A 341 -21.92 -3.88 -16.91
CA LYS A 341 -21.25 -2.57 -16.75
C LYS A 341 -19.85 -2.68 -16.13
N GLY A 342 -19.58 -3.79 -15.43
CA GLY A 342 -18.23 -4.15 -14.96
C GLY A 342 -17.62 -3.20 -13.94
N ASP A 343 -18.40 -2.31 -13.31
CA ASP A 343 -17.87 -1.18 -12.54
C ASP A 343 -18.45 -1.04 -11.12
N TYR A 344 -19.30 -1.96 -10.66
CA TYR A 344 -19.85 -1.97 -9.29
C TYR A 344 -19.01 -2.83 -8.34
N GLU A 345 -18.90 -2.39 -7.10
CA GLU A 345 -18.27 -3.11 -5.98
C GLU A 345 -19.35 -3.94 -5.22
N PHE A 346 -19.02 -5.11 -4.67
CA PHE A 346 -19.97 -6.06 -4.05
C PHE A 346 -19.70 -6.33 -2.55
N ASP A 347 -20.67 -6.95 -1.86
CA ASP A 347 -20.62 -7.38 -0.45
C ASP A 347 -20.48 -6.21 0.56
N MET A 348 -19.96 -6.51 1.76
CA MET A 348 -19.92 -5.67 2.96
C MET A 348 -19.41 -4.24 2.77
N PHE A 349 -18.42 -4.01 1.90
CA PHE A 349 -17.83 -2.68 1.65
C PHE A 349 -18.03 -2.19 0.21
N GLY A 350 -18.87 -2.88 -0.57
CA GLY A 350 -19.26 -2.53 -1.92
C GLY A 350 -20.57 -1.75 -2.01
N ASP A 351 -21.08 -1.57 -3.23
CA ASP A 351 -22.17 -0.67 -3.61
C ASP A 351 -23.57 -1.15 -3.17
N SER A 352 -24.56 -0.25 -3.26
CA SER A 352 -25.88 -0.42 -2.63
C SER A 352 -27.06 -0.53 -3.62
N PRO A 353 -27.80 -1.66 -3.66
CA PRO A 353 -29.13 -1.71 -4.25
C PRO A 353 -30.19 -1.10 -3.33
N SER A 354 -31.01 -0.25 -3.93
CA SER A 354 -32.23 0.32 -3.35
C SER A 354 -33.45 -0.05 -4.18
N SER A 355 -34.64 -0.02 -3.57
CA SER A 355 -35.92 -0.35 -4.22
C SER A 355 -36.84 0.87 -4.37
N LEU A 356 -36.26 2.03 -4.69
CA LEU A 356 -36.88 3.35 -4.56
C LEU A 356 -37.52 3.89 -5.85
N SER A 357 -38.85 4.02 -5.89
CA SER A 357 -39.55 4.66 -7.02
C SER A 357 -39.31 6.18 -7.10
N ARG A 358 -38.79 6.64 -8.24
CA ARG A 358 -38.37 8.03 -8.47
C ARG A 358 -39.58 8.97 -8.57
N PRO A 359 -39.63 10.11 -7.84
CA PRO A 359 -40.81 10.99 -7.86
C PRO A 359 -41.07 11.65 -9.23
N ILE A 360 -42.09 11.19 -9.96
CA ILE A 360 -42.51 11.83 -11.23
C ILE A 360 -43.05 13.24 -10.93
N THR A 361 -42.30 14.26 -11.35
CA THR A 361 -42.68 15.66 -11.20
C THR A 361 -43.87 16.03 -12.09
N SER A 362 -44.70 16.97 -11.64
CA SER A 362 -45.72 17.59 -12.48
C SER A 362 -45.06 18.46 -13.55
N CYS A 363 -45.56 18.43 -14.80
CA CYS A 363 -45.09 19.31 -15.86
C CYS A 363 -45.15 20.80 -15.45
N LEU A 364 -44.27 21.63 -16.02
CA LEU A 364 -44.12 23.05 -15.71
C LEU A 364 -45.45 23.80 -15.78
N SER A 365 -46.22 23.57 -16.85
CA SER A 365 -47.50 24.24 -17.09
C SER A 365 -48.58 23.88 -16.05
N CYS A 366 -48.60 22.65 -15.54
CA CYS A 366 -49.46 22.30 -14.40
C CYS A 366 -48.92 22.84 -13.07
N ARG A 367 -47.60 22.85 -12.88
CA ARG A 367 -46.91 23.37 -11.68
C ARG A 367 -47.15 24.88 -11.51
N HIS A 368 -46.98 25.67 -12.57
CA HIS A 368 -47.26 27.12 -12.57
C HIS A 368 -48.74 27.41 -12.29
N ARG A 369 -49.65 26.65 -12.90
CA ARG A 369 -51.10 26.77 -12.68
C ARG A 369 -51.59 26.16 -11.35
N LYS A 370 -50.70 25.54 -10.57
CA LYS A 370 -51.00 24.81 -9.32
C LYS A 370 -52.13 23.76 -9.46
N VAL A 371 -52.25 23.13 -10.62
CA VAL A 371 -53.27 22.09 -10.90
C VAL A 371 -52.68 20.69 -10.84
N LYS A 372 -53.45 19.72 -10.35
CA LYS A 372 -53.04 18.30 -10.26
C LYS A 372 -52.80 17.73 -11.67
N CYS A 373 -51.53 17.49 -12.00
CA CYS A 373 -51.09 16.89 -13.25
C CYS A 373 -51.38 15.38 -13.28
N ASP A 374 -51.95 14.89 -14.39
CA ASP A 374 -52.17 13.47 -14.67
C ASP A 374 -50.94 12.75 -15.27
N ARG A 375 -49.82 13.46 -15.45
CA ARG A 375 -48.48 12.95 -15.80
C ARG A 375 -48.33 12.19 -17.13
N ARG A 376 -49.39 12.09 -17.95
CA ARG A 376 -49.27 11.55 -19.31
C ARG A 376 -48.19 12.29 -20.13
N GLN A 377 -47.57 11.54 -21.04
CA GLN A 377 -46.63 12.01 -22.05
C GLN A 377 -47.16 11.63 -23.44
N PRO A 378 -46.85 12.41 -24.51
CA PRO A 378 -46.05 13.64 -24.50
C PRO A 378 -46.77 14.83 -23.84
N GLN A 379 -48.09 14.80 -23.74
CA GLN A 379 -48.91 15.86 -23.13
C GLN A 379 -49.82 15.27 -22.04
N CYS A 380 -49.95 15.98 -20.91
CA CYS A 380 -50.92 15.62 -19.89
C CYS A 380 -52.31 16.20 -20.22
N THR A 381 -53.37 15.50 -19.83
CA THR A 381 -54.79 15.80 -20.11
C THR A 381 -55.19 17.20 -19.65
N LYS A 382 -54.56 17.73 -18.58
CA LYS A 382 -54.78 19.11 -18.07
C LYS A 382 -54.09 20.21 -18.89
N CYS A 383 -53.08 19.88 -19.68
CA CYS A 383 -52.43 20.79 -20.63
C CYS A 383 -53.06 20.66 -22.02
N GLU A 384 -53.36 19.44 -22.47
CA GLU A 384 -54.11 19.11 -23.69
C GLU A 384 -55.44 19.88 -23.76
N ARG A 385 -56.34 19.67 -22.78
CA ARG A 385 -57.62 20.40 -22.67
C ARG A 385 -57.47 21.91 -22.40
N GLY A 386 -56.25 22.39 -22.18
CA GLY A 386 -55.93 23.80 -21.99
C GLY A 386 -55.30 24.46 -23.22
N GLY A 387 -54.98 23.71 -24.29
CA GLY A 387 -54.21 24.23 -25.43
C GLY A 387 -52.75 24.61 -25.07
N LEU A 388 -52.18 24.02 -24.01
CA LEU A 388 -50.90 24.42 -23.44
C LEU A 388 -49.78 23.42 -23.75
N ALA A 389 -48.60 23.93 -24.10
CA ALA A 389 -47.37 23.14 -24.15
C ALA A 389 -47.09 22.47 -22.79
N CYS A 390 -46.63 21.21 -22.82
CA CYS A 390 -46.47 20.37 -21.63
C CYS A 390 -45.01 19.94 -21.45
N SER A 391 -44.17 20.85 -20.97
CA SER A 391 -42.75 20.59 -20.69
C SER A 391 -42.51 20.04 -19.28
N TYR A 392 -41.53 19.15 -19.15
CA TYR A 392 -40.99 18.68 -17.87
C TYR A 392 -39.55 19.21 -17.71
N VAL A 393 -39.08 19.42 -16.48
CA VAL A 393 -37.79 20.09 -16.20
C VAL A 393 -36.62 19.11 -16.34
N SER A 394 -35.68 19.39 -17.24
CA SER A 394 -34.29 18.93 -17.15
C SER A 394 -33.50 19.86 -16.19
N LYS A 395 -32.55 19.30 -15.42
CA LYS A 395 -31.80 20.04 -14.38
C LYS A 395 -30.96 21.18 -15.00
N GLN A 396 -31.14 22.42 -14.52
CA GLN A 396 -30.04 23.37 -14.30
C GLN A 396 -30.44 24.51 -13.33
N GLU A 397 -29.47 24.89 -12.47
CA GLU A 397 -29.24 26.17 -11.76
C GLU A 397 -30.37 26.93 -11.01
N SER A 398 -30.09 27.29 -9.74
CA SER A 398 -30.38 28.62 -9.13
C SER A 398 -29.82 28.69 -7.68
N ASN A 399 -29.76 29.88 -7.07
CA ASN A 399 -28.75 30.21 -6.05
C ASN A 399 -29.28 31.09 -4.88
N ARG A 400 -28.86 30.77 -3.63
CA ARG A 400 -28.58 31.69 -2.49
C ARG A 400 -29.74 32.40 -1.71
N VAL A 401 -29.37 33.00 -0.56
CA VAL A 401 -30.11 33.96 0.32
C VAL A 401 -31.16 33.31 1.27
N THR A 402 -31.34 33.63 2.58
CA THR A 402 -31.00 34.79 3.47
C THR A 402 -30.56 34.35 4.91
N LYS A 403 -30.39 35.30 5.86
CA LYS A 403 -30.32 35.12 7.35
C LYS A 403 -31.29 36.12 8.04
N PRO A 404 -31.76 35.87 9.28
CA PRO A 404 -31.31 36.61 10.48
C PRO A 404 -31.23 35.64 11.73
N SER A 405 -31.22 35.99 13.03
CA SER A 405 -31.35 37.25 13.80
C SER A 405 -30.47 37.23 15.09
N SER A 406 -30.90 37.76 16.25
CA SER A 406 -30.04 37.97 17.44
C SER A 406 -30.76 38.18 18.79
N THR A 407 -30.29 37.51 19.86
CA THR A 407 -30.36 37.84 21.32
C THR A 407 -29.72 36.69 22.11
N SER A 408 -29.08 36.81 23.29
CA SER A 408 -28.41 37.92 24.02
C SER A 408 -27.84 37.37 25.35
N GLY A 409 -26.63 37.73 25.79
CA GLY A 409 -25.97 37.10 26.97
C GLY A 409 -25.28 38.06 27.97
N PRO A 410 -24.64 37.54 29.04
CA PRO A 410 -23.68 38.27 29.88
C PRO A 410 -22.25 37.67 29.85
N THR A 411 -21.29 38.36 30.47
CA THR A 411 -19.83 38.27 30.17
C THR A 411 -18.93 37.58 31.22
N MET A 412 -17.74 37.12 30.81
CA MET A 412 -16.63 36.68 31.68
C MET A 412 -15.24 37.15 31.19
N SER A 413 -14.16 36.84 31.94
CA SER A 413 -12.96 37.69 32.03
C SER A 413 -11.62 37.12 31.47
N SER A 414 -10.53 37.86 31.72
CA SER A 414 -9.34 38.02 30.85
C SER A 414 -8.41 36.83 30.61
N SER A 415 -8.38 35.79 31.44
CA SER A 415 -7.24 34.85 31.49
C SER A 415 -7.16 33.88 30.29
N THR A 416 -8.28 33.51 29.67
CA THR A 416 -8.34 32.53 28.57
C THR A 416 -7.65 33.03 27.28
N LEU A 417 -7.70 34.35 27.01
CA LEU A 417 -7.12 34.96 25.80
C LEU A 417 -5.61 34.74 25.68
N ALA A 418 -4.89 34.64 26.80
CA ALA A 418 -3.44 34.51 26.82
C ALA A 418 -2.90 33.19 26.24
N ARG A 419 -3.71 32.11 26.24
CA ARG A 419 -3.28 30.77 25.77
C ARG A 419 -3.62 30.47 24.31
N ILE A 420 -4.71 31.02 23.80
CA ILE A 420 -5.22 30.70 22.44
C ILE A 420 -4.55 31.60 21.38
N ASN A 421 -4.22 32.85 21.73
CA ASN A 421 -3.62 33.82 20.82
C ASN A 421 -2.35 33.31 20.09
N PRO A 422 -1.36 32.65 20.72
CA PRO A 422 -0.16 32.19 20.00
C PRO A 422 -0.38 31.09 18.96
N GLY A 423 -1.53 30.39 19.01
CA GLY A 423 -1.96 29.45 17.96
C GLY A 423 -2.66 30.19 16.82
N LEU A 424 -3.66 31.01 17.17
CA LEU A 424 -4.41 31.82 16.21
C LEU A 424 -3.56 32.89 15.52
N GLN A 425 -2.51 33.39 16.15
CA GLN A 425 -1.53 34.31 15.54
C GLN A 425 -0.59 33.58 14.59
N ARG A 426 -0.18 32.33 14.86
CA ARG A 426 0.56 31.54 13.86
C ARG A 426 -0.31 31.24 12.64
N LEU A 427 -1.56 30.81 12.86
CA LEU A 427 -2.54 30.63 11.78
C LEU A 427 -2.78 31.93 10.99
N ALA A 428 -2.95 33.07 11.69
CA ALA A 428 -3.12 34.38 11.05
C ALA A 428 -1.86 34.84 10.30
N ASN A 429 -0.66 34.53 10.81
CA ASN A 429 0.61 34.82 10.12
C ASN A 429 0.76 33.96 8.86
N PHE A 430 0.40 32.67 8.88
CA PHE A 430 0.38 31.84 7.68
C PHE A 430 -0.64 32.36 6.66
N MET A 431 -1.86 32.74 7.08
CA MET A 431 -2.84 33.37 6.20
C MET A 431 -2.36 34.74 5.65
N ALA A 432 -1.62 35.51 6.43
CA ALA A 432 -1.03 36.79 6.00
C ALA A 432 0.14 36.57 5.02
N GLN A 433 0.96 35.53 5.22
CA GLN A 433 2.05 35.16 4.31
C GLN A 433 1.51 34.62 2.98
N ALA A 434 0.46 33.79 3.00
CA ALA A 434 -0.23 33.34 1.79
C ALA A 434 -0.79 34.54 0.99
N LYS A 435 -1.48 35.48 1.65
CA LYS A 435 -1.98 36.70 1.01
C LYS A 435 -0.88 37.67 0.55
N ALA A 436 0.25 37.72 1.25
CA ALA A 436 1.42 38.47 0.78
C ALA A 436 2.00 37.84 -0.49
N TYR A 437 2.02 36.51 -0.60
CA TYR A 437 2.46 35.81 -1.81
C TYR A 437 1.53 36.10 -3.01
N GLU A 438 0.20 36.09 -2.81
CA GLU A 438 -0.77 36.54 -3.81
C GLU A 438 -0.50 37.99 -4.27
N GLN A 439 -0.22 38.90 -3.33
CA GLN A 439 0.03 40.32 -3.60
C GLN A 439 1.37 40.58 -4.31
N TYR A 440 2.43 39.83 -3.99
CA TYR A 440 3.70 39.90 -4.73
C TYR A 440 3.55 39.34 -6.15
N SER A 441 2.83 38.22 -6.32
CA SER A 441 2.51 37.65 -7.63
C SER A 441 1.66 38.59 -8.50
N ALA A 442 0.79 39.40 -7.89
CA ALA A 442 -0.05 40.38 -8.59
C ALA A 442 0.70 41.60 -9.15
N HIS A 443 1.91 41.91 -8.67
CA HIS A 443 2.66 43.12 -9.07
C HIS A 443 4.04 42.85 -9.72
N GLY A 444 4.45 41.59 -9.87
CA GLY A 444 5.71 41.18 -10.52
C GLY A 444 5.72 41.29 -12.05
N THR A 445 5.28 42.40 -12.65
CA THR A 445 5.23 42.57 -14.11
C THR A 445 6.46 43.27 -14.67
N MET A 446 7.48 42.51 -15.10
CA MET A 446 8.48 42.94 -16.10
C MET A 446 8.93 41.73 -16.96
N PRO A 447 9.32 41.92 -18.23
CA PRO A 447 9.42 40.81 -19.19
C PRO A 447 10.81 40.18 -19.29
N LEU A 448 10.87 38.85 -19.24
CA LEU A 448 11.94 38.03 -19.79
C LEU A 448 11.33 36.87 -20.59
N SER A 449 11.94 36.53 -21.72
CA SER A 449 11.35 35.66 -22.76
C SER A 449 11.35 34.17 -22.38
N LEU A 450 10.20 33.51 -22.57
CA LEU A 450 10.15 32.06 -22.73
C LEU A 450 10.61 31.67 -24.14
N ASP A 451 11.92 31.66 -24.33
CA ASP A 451 12.65 30.91 -25.36
C ASP A 451 13.97 30.48 -24.68
N THR A 452 14.34 29.20 -24.61
CA THR A 452 14.31 28.22 -25.70
C THR A 452 14.00 26.81 -25.19
N PHE A 453 13.01 26.13 -25.79
CA PHE A 453 13.14 24.76 -26.35
C PHE A 453 11.78 24.29 -26.92
N ILE A 454 11.52 24.67 -28.18
CA ILE A 454 10.38 24.17 -28.97
C ILE A 454 10.91 23.09 -29.93
N PRO A 455 10.30 21.89 -30.01
CA PRO A 455 10.62 20.91 -31.03
C PRO A 455 9.95 21.24 -32.37
N THR A 456 10.75 21.50 -33.40
CA THR A 456 10.35 21.64 -34.82
C THR A 456 10.78 20.40 -35.62
N SER A 457 10.10 19.92 -36.67
CA SER A 457 8.76 20.19 -37.23
C SER A 457 8.48 19.09 -38.29
N THR A 458 7.29 18.91 -38.87
CA THR A 458 6.06 19.72 -38.84
C THR A 458 4.85 18.85 -38.41
N THR A 459 3.66 18.70 -39.02
CA THR A 459 3.05 19.10 -40.31
C THR A 459 1.57 19.44 -40.10
N GLN A 460 0.90 19.98 -41.12
CA GLN A 460 -0.42 20.63 -41.01
C GLN A 460 -1.62 19.65 -40.94
N PRO A 461 -2.73 20.10 -40.36
CA PRO A 461 -3.86 20.53 -41.19
C PRO A 461 -4.21 22.04 -41.09
N THR A 462 -5.22 22.48 -41.84
CA THR A 462 -5.51 23.87 -42.22
C THR A 462 -6.48 24.64 -41.31
N SER A 463 -6.59 25.96 -41.53
CA SER A 463 -7.17 26.94 -40.60
C SER A 463 -8.45 27.65 -41.07
N ALA A 464 -9.41 27.80 -40.14
CA ALA A 464 -10.42 28.87 -40.05
C ALA A 464 -11.22 28.70 -38.73
N ALA A 465 -11.83 29.71 -38.09
CA ALA A 465 -11.59 31.15 -37.96
C ALA A 465 -12.53 31.69 -36.82
N ASN A 466 -12.23 32.87 -36.27
CA ASN A 466 -13.14 33.75 -35.51
C ASN A 466 -13.67 33.34 -34.10
N SER A 467 -12.93 33.80 -33.08
CA SER A 467 -13.41 34.67 -31.98
C SER A 467 -14.66 34.32 -31.15
N SER A 468 -14.45 34.02 -29.87
CA SER A 468 -14.81 34.94 -28.76
C SER A 468 -14.13 34.48 -27.45
N GLY A 469 -13.98 35.37 -26.48
CA GLY A 469 -13.05 35.17 -25.35
C GLY A 469 -13.56 34.26 -24.22
N ALA A 470 -12.66 33.46 -23.65
CA ALA A 470 -12.87 32.72 -22.41
C ALA A 470 -11.92 33.23 -21.32
N HIS A 471 -12.43 33.47 -20.11
CA HIS A 471 -11.59 33.72 -18.94
C HIS A 471 -10.92 32.42 -18.48
N ASN A 472 -9.60 32.43 -18.29
CA ASN A 472 -8.93 31.38 -17.54
C ASN A 472 -9.26 31.54 -16.04
N PRO A 473 -9.89 30.55 -15.37
CA PRO A 473 -9.93 30.52 -13.92
C PRO A 473 -8.51 30.18 -13.41
N ARG A 474 -7.88 31.11 -12.69
CA ARG A 474 -6.61 30.84 -12.00
C ARG A 474 -6.87 29.82 -10.88
N SER A 475 -5.96 28.87 -10.72
CA SER A 475 -6.10 27.80 -9.72
C SER A 475 -5.85 28.27 -8.30
N GLU A 476 -6.63 27.73 -7.36
CA GLU A 476 -6.32 27.77 -5.93
C GLU A 476 -5.19 26.76 -5.66
N GLU A 477 -3.97 27.26 -5.55
CA GLU A 477 -2.73 26.47 -5.66
C GLU A 477 -2.13 26.04 -4.31
N ASP A 478 -1.47 24.88 -4.31
CA ASP A 478 -0.73 24.37 -3.14
C ASP A 478 0.61 25.11 -2.96
N ALA A 479 1.00 25.38 -1.72
CA ALA A 479 2.12 26.27 -1.41
C ALA A 479 3.23 25.59 -0.58
N LEU A 480 4.47 26.03 -0.82
CA LEU A 480 5.63 25.78 0.04
C LEU A 480 5.85 27.04 0.89
N ILE A 481 5.77 26.92 2.22
CA ILE A 481 5.77 28.05 3.16
C ILE A 481 6.93 27.90 4.16
N LEU A 482 7.32 28.97 4.87
CA LEU A 482 8.35 28.96 5.90
C LEU A 482 7.75 28.99 7.31
N ASP A 483 8.13 28.04 8.17
CA ASP A 483 7.87 28.09 9.61
C ASP A 483 9.21 28.17 10.34
N ASN A 484 9.51 29.33 10.93
CA ASN A 484 10.79 29.64 11.61
C ASN A 484 12.05 29.39 10.75
N GLY A 485 11.95 29.60 9.43
CA GLY A 485 13.03 29.38 8.46
C GLY A 485 13.10 27.96 7.88
N VAL A 486 12.20 27.06 8.26
CA VAL A 486 12.12 25.69 7.69
C VAL A 486 11.02 25.65 6.61
N PRO A 487 11.33 25.24 5.36
CA PRO A 487 10.32 25.00 4.33
C PRO A 487 9.39 23.83 4.71
N HIS A 488 8.08 24.04 4.58
CA HIS A 488 7.05 23.03 4.82
C HIS A 488 5.93 23.15 3.77
N PHE A 489 5.33 22.02 3.41
CA PHE A 489 4.25 21.98 2.41
C PHE A 489 2.88 22.22 3.05
N VAL A 490 2.07 23.04 2.40
CA VAL A 490 0.72 23.42 2.80
C VAL A 490 -0.17 23.27 1.57
N SER A 491 -1.00 22.22 1.52
CA SER A 491 -1.98 22.11 0.43
C SER A 491 -2.97 23.26 0.51
N GLY A 492 -3.05 24.04 -0.57
CA GLY A 492 -3.82 25.27 -0.65
C GLY A 492 -5.29 24.98 -0.47
N LYS A 493 -5.80 23.92 -1.11
CA LYS A 493 -7.20 23.50 -0.98
C LYS A 493 -7.53 23.02 0.42
N HIS A 494 -6.72 22.11 0.99
CA HIS A 494 -6.96 21.61 2.35
C HIS A 494 -6.93 22.73 3.40
N TRP A 495 -5.96 23.65 3.32
CA TRP A 495 -5.83 24.74 4.28
C TRP A 495 -6.72 25.96 3.97
N ALA A 496 -7.16 26.19 2.74
CA ALA A 496 -8.19 27.18 2.43
C ALA A 496 -9.57 26.71 2.89
N TRP A 497 -9.91 25.44 2.70
CA TRP A 497 -11.12 24.83 3.25
C TRP A 497 -11.07 24.86 4.79
N MET A 498 -9.97 24.39 5.42
CA MET A 498 -9.81 24.54 6.87
C MET A 498 -9.75 26.01 7.33
N ALA A 499 -9.35 26.98 6.50
CA ALA A 499 -9.39 28.40 6.86
C ALA A 499 -10.80 29.00 6.78
N ALA A 500 -11.65 28.52 5.86
CA ALA A 500 -13.08 28.81 5.86
C ALA A 500 -13.73 28.22 7.13
N GLU A 501 -13.53 26.92 7.38
CA GLU A 501 -13.97 26.26 8.61
C GLU A 501 -13.41 26.96 9.87
N LEU A 502 -12.16 27.43 9.88
CA LEU A 502 -11.58 28.17 11.01
C LEU A 502 -12.10 29.61 11.15
N HIS A 503 -12.70 30.18 10.11
CA HIS A 503 -13.46 31.44 10.21
C HIS A 503 -14.79 31.20 10.91
N ASP A 504 -15.48 30.11 10.59
CA ASP A 504 -16.75 29.71 11.20
C ASP A 504 -16.57 29.11 12.60
N ILE A 505 -15.51 28.33 12.87
CA ILE A 505 -15.10 27.89 14.21
C ILE A 505 -14.76 29.09 15.10
N ARG A 506 -14.17 30.17 14.56
CA ARG A 506 -14.02 31.45 15.28
C ARG A 506 -15.36 32.10 15.65
N SER A 507 -16.44 31.79 14.93
CA SER A 507 -17.82 32.17 15.28
C SER A 507 -18.52 31.16 16.21
N ILE A 508 -17.93 29.99 16.50
CA ILE A 508 -18.48 28.94 17.38
C ILE A 508 -17.79 28.93 18.75
N ILE A 509 -16.51 29.30 18.82
CA ILE A 509 -15.70 29.39 20.07
C ILE A 509 -16.30 30.33 21.14
N SER A 510 -17.31 31.14 20.81
CA SER A 510 -18.06 31.96 21.76
C SER A 510 -18.90 31.18 22.78
N GLU A 511 -19.30 29.92 22.52
CA GLU A 511 -20.15 29.16 23.45
C GLU A 511 -19.56 27.79 23.87
N THR A 512 -18.89 27.83 25.02
CA THR A 512 -18.64 26.74 26.01
C THR A 512 -18.46 25.30 25.50
N GLN A 513 -17.24 24.77 25.65
CA GLN A 513 -17.00 23.33 25.78
C GLN A 513 -16.31 22.93 27.10
N ARG A 514 -16.51 21.66 27.44
CA ARG A 514 -15.84 20.82 28.46
C ARG A 514 -15.37 19.55 27.72
N CYS A 515 -14.33 18.79 28.09
CA CYS A 515 -13.17 18.97 28.96
C CYS A 515 -12.22 17.75 28.77
N SER A 516 -10.98 17.82 29.24
CA SER A 516 -10.03 16.70 29.45
C SER A 516 -9.42 16.00 28.21
N SER A 517 -8.31 15.28 28.43
CA SER A 517 -7.39 14.79 27.38
C SER A 517 -6.46 13.68 27.88
N PRO A 518 -6.22 12.60 27.10
CA PRO A 518 -5.13 11.66 27.35
C PRO A 518 -3.86 12.03 26.54
N THR A 519 -2.68 11.70 27.08
CA THR A 519 -1.39 11.77 26.35
C THR A 519 -0.81 10.39 26.16
N GLY A 520 -0.74 9.92 24.90
CA GLY A 520 -0.05 8.70 24.49
C GLY A 520 0.64 8.93 23.14
N THR A 521 1.81 8.33 22.93
CA THR A 521 2.67 8.61 21.76
C THR A 521 2.84 7.40 20.86
N LEU A 522 2.57 7.58 19.57
CA LEU A 522 2.59 6.57 18.50
C LEU A 522 4.00 6.02 18.14
N ASP A 523 5.02 6.28 18.96
CA ASP A 523 6.45 6.17 18.62
C ASP A 523 7.04 4.74 18.76
N GLU A 524 6.20 3.69 18.78
CA GLU A 524 6.59 2.34 19.23
C GLU A 524 6.66 1.28 18.10
N VAL A 525 5.98 1.48 16.97
CA VAL A 525 5.56 0.39 16.05
C VAL A 525 6.58 0.07 14.91
N VAL A 526 7.70 0.78 14.81
CA VAL A 526 8.51 0.81 13.56
C VAL A 526 9.77 -0.07 13.54
N TRP A 527 10.15 -0.70 14.65
CA TRP A 527 11.41 -1.47 14.76
C TRP A 527 11.18 -2.85 15.40
N ASP A 528 11.89 -3.88 14.93
CA ASP A 528 11.84 -5.26 15.49
C ASP A 528 12.31 -5.26 16.97
N THR A 529 11.40 -5.36 17.94
CA THR A 529 11.68 -5.26 19.38
C THR A 529 11.99 -6.60 20.07
N ASP A 530 13.05 -7.29 19.63
CA ASP A 530 13.60 -8.50 20.29
C ASP A 530 14.42 -8.17 21.57
N TYR A 531 14.08 -7.11 22.30
CA TYR A 531 14.81 -6.69 23.51
C TYR A 531 13.88 -6.15 24.61
N PRO A 532 13.85 -6.79 25.80
CA PRO A 532 13.19 -6.24 26.98
C PRO A 532 13.80 -4.90 27.37
N LEU A 533 12.95 -3.91 27.68
CA LEU A 533 13.38 -2.54 27.96
C LEU A 533 13.81 -2.32 29.44
N GLU A 534 14.52 -3.29 30.01
CA GLU A 534 15.09 -3.17 31.35
C GLU A 534 16.42 -2.41 31.30
N THR A 535 16.43 -1.24 31.95
CA THR A 535 17.47 -0.20 31.89
C THR A 535 17.66 0.41 30.49
N SER A 536 17.44 1.72 30.37
CA SER A 536 17.94 2.46 29.20
C SER A 536 19.47 2.55 29.30
N PRO A 537 20.25 1.96 28.37
CA PRO A 537 21.67 2.23 28.32
C PRO A 537 21.88 3.72 28.07
N SER A 538 22.82 4.33 28.79
CA SER A 538 23.12 5.76 28.57
C SER A 538 23.49 5.98 27.10
N THR A 539 23.06 7.10 26.50
CA THR A 539 23.30 7.36 25.07
C THR A 539 24.79 7.42 24.70
N ASN A 540 25.69 7.49 25.69
CA ASN A 540 27.13 7.43 25.49
C ASN A 540 27.63 6.01 25.09
N SER A 541 26.85 4.95 25.36
CA SER A 541 27.22 3.55 25.06
C SER A 541 27.27 3.21 23.56
N PHE A 542 26.67 4.04 22.70
CA PHE A 542 26.54 3.77 21.26
C PHE A 542 27.60 4.44 20.39
N TRP A 543 28.27 5.50 20.88
CA TRP A 543 29.28 6.22 20.10
C TRP A 543 30.57 5.40 19.95
N PRO A 544 31.42 5.70 18.94
CA PRO A 544 32.77 5.14 18.85
C PRO A 544 33.60 5.42 20.11
N ASP A 545 34.59 4.58 20.41
CA ASP A 545 35.30 4.64 21.69
C ASP A 545 36.39 5.75 21.73
N THR A 546 36.93 6.17 20.58
CA THR A 546 37.82 7.34 20.47
C THR A 546 37.30 8.40 19.48
N ARG A 547 37.84 9.62 19.57
CA ARG A 547 37.61 10.69 18.58
C ARG A 547 38.27 10.37 17.23
N GLU A 548 39.38 9.64 17.24
CA GLU A 548 40.09 9.16 16.04
C GLU A 548 39.18 8.21 15.24
N ASP A 549 38.47 7.29 15.91
CA ASP A 549 37.49 6.40 15.27
C ASP A 549 36.36 7.16 14.58
N CYS A 550 35.87 8.25 15.18
CA CYS A 550 34.84 9.11 14.57
C CYS A 550 35.30 9.65 13.21
N TYR A 551 36.52 10.18 13.12
CA TYR A 551 37.07 10.70 11.87
C TYR A 551 37.41 9.59 10.88
N LEU A 552 37.88 8.43 11.36
CA LEU A 552 38.13 7.26 10.53
C LEU A 552 36.84 6.77 9.85
N LEU A 553 35.75 6.63 10.61
CA LEU A 553 34.43 6.25 10.08
C LEU A 553 33.86 7.31 9.13
N LEU A 554 34.01 8.61 9.42
CA LEU A 554 33.61 9.68 8.50
C LEU A 554 34.37 9.57 7.16
N ASN A 555 35.68 9.35 7.20
CA ASN A 555 36.49 9.20 5.99
C ASN A 555 36.09 7.97 5.17
N MET A 556 35.83 6.83 5.80
CA MET A 556 35.34 5.63 5.10
C MET A 556 33.95 5.85 4.48
N PHE A 557 33.05 6.58 5.16
CA PHE A 557 31.75 6.95 4.59
C PHE A 557 31.89 7.92 3.39
N LEU A 558 32.75 8.93 3.48
CA LEU A 558 33.01 9.88 2.40
C LEU A 558 33.71 9.25 1.18
N ALA A 559 34.48 8.18 1.38
CA ALA A 559 35.09 7.41 0.31
C ALA A 559 34.14 6.38 -0.32
N ASN A 560 33.41 5.61 0.50
CA ASN A 560 32.74 4.38 0.03
C ASN A 560 31.22 4.52 -0.15
N VAL A 561 30.59 5.52 0.49
CA VAL A 561 29.13 5.64 0.56
C VAL A 561 28.64 6.93 -0.10
N ASP A 562 29.24 8.07 0.24
CA ASP A 562 28.86 9.36 -0.32
C ASP A 562 28.89 9.41 -1.87
N PRO A 563 29.89 8.88 -2.60
CA PRO A 563 29.87 8.88 -4.07
C PRO A 563 28.67 8.12 -4.70
N ILE A 564 27.99 7.28 -3.91
CA ILE A 564 26.80 6.52 -4.31
C ILE A 564 25.52 7.22 -3.83
N VAL A 565 25.48 7.78 -2.63
CA VAL A 565 24.24 8.31 -2.02
C VAL A 565 24.12 9.83 -2.18
N ARG A 566 25.22 10.58 -2.07
CA ARG A 566 25.41 12.02 -2.37
C ARG A 566 24.39 13.04 -1.81
N ILE A 567 23.50 12.64 -0.90
CA ILE A 567 22.48 13.49 -0.24
C ILE A 567 23.04 14.45 0.84
N ILE A 568 24.34 14.71 0.83
CA ILE A 568 25.08 15.52 1.81
C ILE A 568 25.94 16.57 1.08
N HIS A 569 26.42 17.55 1.85
CA HIS A 569 27.33 18.57 1.35
C HIS A 569 28.65 18.49 2.12
N ARG A 570 29.74 18.06 1.47
CA ARG A 570 31.02 17.75 2.13
C ARG A 570 31.53 18.89 3.05
N PRO A 571 31.65 20.16 2.62
CA PRO A 571 32.14 21.25 3.49
C PRO A 571 31.25 21.54 4.71
N SER A 572 29.93 21.40 4.56
CA SER A 572 28.98 21.60 5.66
C SER A 572 29.02 20.45 6.67
N LEU A 573 29.14 19.21 6.18
CA LEU A 573 29.21 18.04 7.04
C LEU A 573 30.47 18.06 7.89
N SER A 574 31.66 18.22 7.29
CA SER A 574 32.93 18.18 8.04
C SER A 574 32.98 19.21 9.16
N ARG A 575 32.56 20.46 8.90
CA ARG A 575 32.53 21.55 9.90
C ARG A 575 31.57 21.27 11.06
N ARG A 576 30.43 20.63 10.79
CA ARG A 576 29.42 20.28 11.81
C ARG A 576 29.79 19.03 12.58
N PHE A 577 30.46 18.09 11.92
CA PHE A 577 30.98 16.87 12.51
C PHE A 577 32.14 17.14 13.47
N ASP A 578 33.07 18.02 13.07
CA ASP A 578 34.16 18.51 13.92
C ASP A 578 33.63 19.12 15.24
N ALA A 579 32.71 20.08 15.13
CA ALA A 579 32.04 20.67 16.30
C ALA A 579 31.23 19.66 17.13
N PHE A 580 30.72 18.58 16.53
CA PHE A 580 30.05 17.50 17.24
C PHE A 580 31.04 16.62 18.01
N VAL A 581 32.15 16.19 17.40
CA VAL A 581 33.18 15.38 18.05
C VAL A 581 33.82 16.16 19.20
N HIS A 582 34.18 17.42 18.98
CA HIS A 582 34.70 18.29 20.04
C HIS A 582 33.76 18.46 21.23
N PHE A 583 32.43 18.45 21.01
CA PHE A 583 31.44 18.50 22.10
C PHE A 583 31.19 17.14 22.77
N GLN A 584 31.20 16.05 22.00
CA GLN A 584 30.85 14.70 22.47
C GLN A 584 32.01 13.99 23.21
N TYR A 585 33.25 14.42 22.95
CA TYR A 585 34.49 13.89 23.55
C TYR A 585 35.32 15.00 24.25
N ALA A 586 34.65 16.03 24.79
CA ALA A 586 35.31 17.09 25.54
C ALA A 586 35.90 16.54 26.86
N ASP A 587 37.22 16.48 26.94
CA ASP A 587 37.92 15.97 28.12
C ASP A 587 37.80 16.96 29.30
N SER A 588 37.62 16.45 30.51
CA SER A 588 37.34 17.28 31.70
C SER A 588 38.61 17.92 32.30
N ARG A 589 39.65 18.15 31.48
CA ARG A 589 41.03 18.38 31.95
C ARG A 589 41.90 19.34 31.15
N GLU A 590 41.48 19.87 30.01
CA GLU A 590 42.27 20.87 29.26
C GLU A 590 41.61 22.26 29.25
N ASP A 591 42.46 23.29 29.14
CA ASP A 591 42.15 24.72 29.05
C ASP A 591 41.34 25.40 30.19
N THR A 592 42.02 25.64 31.32
CA THR A 592 41.90 26.95 31.99
C THR A 592 42.64 28.02 31.18
N PRO A 593 41.95 29.04 30.60
CA PRO A 593 42.58 29.94 29.64
C PRO A 593 43.40 31.06 30.31
N THR A 594 44.67 30.81 30.61
CA THR A 594 45.66 31.85 30.92
C THR A 594 46.33 32.38 29.64
N GLY A 595 45.70 33.36 28.98
CA GLY A 595 46.31 34.05 27.84
C GLY A 595 45.30 34.85 27.01
N GLY A 596 45.47 36.17 26.94
CA GLY A 596 44.61 37.03 26.13
C GLY A 596 44.98 36.93 24.64
N GLY A 597 44.08 36.36 23.82
CA GLY A 597 44.24 36.27 22.36
C GLY A 597 42.90 36.45 21.64
N SER A 598 42.68 37.63 21.05
CA SER A 598 41.43 37.93 20.33
C SER A 598 41.34 37.10 19.04
N ARG A 599 40.36 36.20 18.97
CA ARG A 599 39.94 35.50 17.75
C ARG A 599 38.47 35.77 17.49
N ASN A 600 38.13 36.14 16.25
CA ASN A 600 36.78 36.54 15.88
C ASN A 600 35.82 35.35 15.75
N SER A 601 34.69 35.44 16.45
CA SER A 601 33.36 35.06 15.97
C SER A 601 33.22 33.77 15.12
N GLY A 602 33.37 32.61 15.76
CA GLY A 602 32.65 31.40 15.36
C GLY A 602 31.57 31.09 16.39
N THR A 603 30.29 31.21 16.05
CA THR A 603 29.21 30.94 17.02
C THR A 603 29.17 29.45 17.38
N ILE A 604 29.53 29.13 18.63
CA ILE A 604 29.37 27.78 19.19
C ILE A 604 27.91 27.33 18.99
N PRO A 605 27.64 26.16 18.38
CA PRO A 605 26.29 25.68 18.19
C PRO A 605 25.55 25.55 19.54
N SER A 606 24.34 26.10 19.62
CA SER A 606 23.45 25.82 20.75
C SER A 606 23.27 24.30 20.91
N PRO A 607 23.30 23.73 22.13
CA PRO A 607 23.27 22.28 22.33
C PRO A 607 22.05 21.60 21.69
N ALA A 608 20.93 22.33 21.52
CA ALA A 608 19.76 21.84 20.79
C ALA A 608 20.04 21.55 19.29
N LYS A 609 20.94 22.31 18.63
CA LYS A 609 21.37 22.05 17.25
C LYS A 609 22.31 20.84 17.17
N THR A 610 23.12 20.60 18.20
CA THR A 610 23.99 19.41 18.29
C THR A 610 23.16 18.14 18.46
N ASP A 611 22.12 18.16 19.29
CA ASP A 611 21.23 17.01 19.50
C ASP A 611 20.45 16.60 18.25
N ALA A 612 20.12 17.56 17.38
CA ALA A 612 19.48 17.33 16.08
C ALA A 612 20.40 16.65 15.04
N PHE A 613 21.72 16.81 15.16
CA PHE A 613 22.71 16.24 14.25
C PHE A 613 23.12 14.79 14.61
N LYS A 614 22.91 14.37 15.86
CA LYS A 614 23.27 13.04 16.38
C LYS A 614 22.76 11.84 15.54
N PRO A 615 21.51 11.80 15.04
CA PRO A 615 21.05 10.70 14.19
C PRO A 615 21.84 10.60 12.88
N LEU A 616 22.20 11.75 12.28
CA LEU A 616 22.98 11.79 11.04
C LEU A 616 24.39 11.25 11.27
N ALA A 617 25.08 11.69 12.32
CA ALA A 617 26.39 11.16 12.70
C ALA A 617 26.36 9.64 12.94
N MET A 618 25.34 9.11 13.63
CA MET A 618 25.22 7.67 13.87
C MET A 618 24.92 6.87 12.59
N SER A 619 24.06 7.40 11.70
CA SER A 619 23.77 6.77 10.41
C SER A 619 25.01 6.70 9.51
N ILE A 620 25.89 7.72 9.59
CA ILE A 620 27.19 7.76 8.92
C ILE A 620 28.09 6.64 9.44
N PHE A 621 28.16 6.43 10.77
CA PHE A 621 28.94 5.33 11.37
C PHE A 621 28.42 3.94 10.98
N TYR A 622 27.10 3.75 10.96
CA TYR A 622 26.48 2.51 10.48
C TYR A 622 26.83 2.24 9.01
N ALA A 623 26.64 3.22 8.12
CA ALA A 623 26.93 3.07 6.70
C ALA A 623 28.43 2.90 6.40
N ALA A 624 29.31 3.57 7.16
CA ALA A 624 30.76 3.37 7.08
C ALA A 624 31.13 1.90 7.32
N VAL A 625 30.74 1.33 8.47
CA VAL A 625 31.03 -0.08 8.81
C VAL A 625 30.40 -1.06 7.81
N ASN A 626 29.21 -0.74 7.27
CA ASN A 626 28.55 -1.56 6.25
C ASN A 626 29.37 -1.66 4.95
N SER A 627 30.08 -0.59 4.59
CA SER A 627 30.91 -0.52 3.38
C SER A 627 32.28 -1.22 3.48
N MET A 628 32.76 -1.51 4.70
CA MET A 628 34.11 -2.04 4.95
C MET A 628 34.15 -3.59 4.94
N LYS A 629 35.32 -4.19 4.74
CA LYS A 629 35.49 -5.64 4.93
C LYS A 629 35.51 -5.99 6.42
N ASP A 630 35.06 -7.20 6.72
CA ASP A 630 35.01 -7.76 8.07
C ASP A 630 36.41 -7.85 8.72
N ALA A 631 37.46 -8.11 7.92
CA ALA A 631 38.85 -8.09 8.37
C ALA A 631 39.36 -6.66 8.66
N ASP A 632 39.06 -5.69 7.80
CA ASP A 632 39.46 -4.29 7.97
C ASP A 632 38.84 -3.72 9.26
N VAL A 633 37.54 -3.95 9.47
CA VAL A 633 36.81 -3.50 10.67
C VAL A 633 37.41 -4.10 11.95
N LEU A 634 37.74 -5.39 11.94
CA LEU A 634 38.39 -6.05 13.08
C LEU A 634 39.80 -5.50 13.33
N SER A 635 40.56 -5.23 12.27
CA SER A 635 41.93 -4.69 12.37
C SER A 635 41.96 -3.22 12.80
N MET A 636 40.96 -2.43 12.44
CA MET A 636 40.94 -0.98 12.66
C MET A 636 40.27 -0.61 14.00
N PHE A 637 39.24 -1.35 14.43
CA PHE A 637 38.44 -1.03 15.62
C PHE A 637 38.49 -2.11 16.72
N GLY A 638 39.22 -3.21 16.53
CA GLY A 638 39.30 -4.31 17.51
C GLY A 638 38.00 -5.09 17.76
N MET A 639 36.91 -4.76 17.06
CA MET A 639 35.59 -5.36 17.21
C MET A 639 35.12 -6.05 15.92
N SER A 640 34.29 -7.09 16.05
CA SER A 640 33.69 -7.71 14.86
C SER A 640 32.73 -6.74 14.16
N LYS A 641 32.67 -6.82 12.82
CA LYS A 641 31.75 -6.03 12.01
C LYS A 641 30.28 -6.26 12.39
N VAL A 642 29.90 -7.49 12.72
CA VAL A 642 28.54 -7.82 13.20
C VAL A 642 28.22 -7.05 14.48
N SER A 643 29.15 -6.97 15.43
CA SER A 643 28.99 -6.21 16.68
C SER A 643 28.86 -4.71 16.43
N LEU A 644 29.69 -4.12 15.57
CA LEU A 644 29.65 -2.68 15.26
C LEU A 644 28.44 -2.28 14.42
N LEU A 645 28.02 -3.10 13.45
CA LEU A 645 26.76 -2.92 12.72
C LEU A 645 25.58 -2.92 13.69
N LYS A 646 25.54 -3.85 14.67
CA LYS A 646 24.50 -3.85 15.70
C LYS A 646 24.55 -2.59 16.58
N ARG A 647 25.75 -2.19 17.06
CA ARG A 647 25.97 -0.98 17.89
C ARG A 647 25.42 0.28 17.20
N TYR A 648 25.83 0.53 15.96
CA TYR A 648 25.46 1.76 15.24
C TYR A 648 24.06 1.70 14.62
N ARG A 649 23.53 0.52 14.25
CA ARG A 649 22.11 0.39 13.83
C ARG A 649 21.18 0.74 14.98
N THR A 650 21.33 0.08 16.13
CA THR A 650 20.50 0.33 17.32
C THR A 650 20.68 1.76 17.84
N GLY A 651 21.90 2.30 17.81
CA GLY A 651 22.14 3.71 18.09
C GLY A 651 21.36 4.65 17.16
N THR A 652 21.30 4.35 15.86
CA THR A 652 20.53 5.15 14.87
C THR A 652 19.03 5.04 15.12
N GLU A 653 18.51 3.83 15.32
CA GLU A 653 17.10 3.53 15.58
C GLU A 653 16.61 4.28 16.85
N VAL A 654 17.38 4.24 17.93
CA VAL A 654 17.11 4.96 19.20
C VAL A 654 17.17 6.49 19.03
N LEU A 655 18.17 7.02 18.30
CA LEU A 655 18.31 8.46 18.07
C LEU A 655 17.21 9.02 17.14
N LEU A 656 16.74 8.24 16.15
CA LEU A 656 15.58 8.57 15.33
C LEU A 656 14.28 8.57 16.16
N LYS A 657 14.07 7.58 17.04
CA LYS A 657 12.92 7.56 17.98
C LYS A 657 12.96 8.77 18.93
N ARG A 658 14.12 9.10 19.50
CA ARG A 658 14.31 10.30 20.35
C ARG A 658 13.98 11.62 19.63
N GLN A 659 14.29 11.73 18.34
CA GLN A 659 13.95 12.90 17.52
C GLN A 659 12.55 12.83 16.88
N LYS A 660 11.71 11.84 17.25
CA LYS A 660 10.34 11.61 16.74
C LYS A 660 10.26 11.66 15.22
N PHE A 661 11.18 10.98 14.54
CA PHE A 661 11.47 11.14 13.11
C PHE A 661 10.23 11.18 12.19
N MET A 662 9.20 10.38 12.48
CA MET A 662 7.92 10.35 11.74
C MET A 662 7.17 11.70 11.67
N THR A 663 7.36 12.57 12.67
CA THR A 663 6.77 13.92 12.76
C THR A 663 7.83 15.03 12.70
N SER A 664 9.11 14.66 12.58
CA SER A 664 10.22 15.59 12.66
C SER A 664 10.34 16.42 11.40
N ARG A 665 10.54 17.73 11.59
CA ARG A 665 10.77 18.71 10.51
C ARG A 665 12.27 18.98 10.27
N ILE A 666 13.14 18.22 10.94
CA ILE A 666 14.59 18.36 10.86
C ILE A 666 15.07 17.61 9.61
N PHE A 667 15.81 18.31 8.75
CA PHE A 667 16.28 17.77 7.46
C PHE A 667 17.29 16.64 7.68
N GLU A 668 18.18 16.80 8.65
CA GLU A 668 19.22 15.85 9.05
C GLU A 668 18.65 14.54 9.59
N VAL A 669 17.45 14.58 10.18
CA VAL A 669 16.74 13.39 10.66
C VAL A 669 16.19 12.57 9.48
N LEU A 670 15.72 13.23 8.42
CA LEU A 670 15.32 12.57 7.18
C LEU A 670 16.53 12.06 6.39
N GLN A 671 17.63 12.83 6.32
CA GLN A 671 18.91 12.35 5.75
C GLN A 671 19.39 11.09 6.48
N ALA A 672 19.40 11.08 7.82
CA ALA A 672 19.81 9.93 8.62
C ALA A 672 18.97 8.68 8.34
N PHE A 673 17.64 8.85 8.24
CA PHE A 673 16.73 7.76 7.90
C PHE A 673 16.98 7.23 6.48
N VAL A 674 17.17 8.10 5.48
CA VAL A 674 17.47 7.68 4.10
C VAL A 674 18.84 7.01 3.96
N ILE A 675 19.86 7.43 4.72
CA ILE A 675 21.15 6.71 4.82
C ILE A 675 20.95 5.32 5.42
N LEU A 676 20.21 5.21 6.53
CA LEU A 676 19.90 3.94 7.18
C LEU A 676 19.17 2.98 6.22
N LEU A 677 18.16 3.44 5.48
CA LEU A 677 17.46 2.62 4.48
C LEU A 677 18.39 2.20 3.33
N THR A 678 19.20 3.13 2.80
CA THR A 678 20.12 2.83 1.70
C THR A 678 21.21 1.82 2.11
N ALA A 679 21.65 1.82 3.37
CA ALA A 679 22.63 0.88 3.90
C ALA A 679 22.03 -0.45 4.41
N LYS A 680 20.78 -0.46 4.88
CA LYS A 680 20.04 -1.67 5.28
C LYS A 680 19.59 -2.51 4.08
N TYR A 681 19.33 -1.86 2.95
CA TYR A 681 18.86 -2.48 1.72
C TYR A 681 19.84 -3.52 1.15
N ARG A 682 19.36 -4.76 1.01
CA ARG A 682 20.11 -5.95 0.58
C ARG A 682 19.24 -6.88 -0.27
N GLU A 683 19.88 -7.67 -1.13
CA GLU A 683 19.24 -8.74 -1.93
C GLU A 683 18.44 -9.74 -1.08
N ASP A 684 18.85 -9.96 0.18
CA ASP A 684 18.26 -10.97 1.08
C ASP A 684 17.10 -10.47 1.97
N ASP A 685 16.86 -9.14 2.07
CA ASP A 685 15.92 -8.53 3.06
C ASP A 685 15.08 -7.39 2.40
N MET A 686 14.60 -7.64 1.18
CA MET A 686 13.88 -6.66 0.36
C MET A 686 12.60 -6.14 1.04
N GLY A 687 11.82 -7.05 1.64
CA GLY A 687 10.51 -6.76 2.23
C GLY A 687 10.53 -5.77 3.39
N LYS A 688 11.61 -5.71 4.18
CA LYS A 688 11.69 -4.79 5.34
C LYS A 688 11.99 -3.34 4.96
N VAL A 689 12.54 -3.08 3.76
CA VAL A 689 12.89 -1.71 3.35
C VAL A 689 11.74 -1.02 2.61
N TRP A 690 10.92 -1.75 1.85
CA TRP A 690 9.84 -1.14 1.05
C TRP A 690 8.80 -0.35 1.88
N PRO A 691 8.25 -0.85 3.01
CA PRO A 691 7.32 -0.08 3.85
C PRO A 691 7.98 1.16 4.49
N LEU A 692 9.27 1.05 4.86
CA LEU A 692 10.03 2.15 5.44
C LEU A 692 10.37 3.23 4.40
N THR A 693 10.60 2.85 3.14
CA THR A 693 10.66 3.79 2.01
C THR A 693 9.31 4.48 1.84
N GLY A 694 8.18 3.76 1.91
CA GLY A 694 6.84 4.35 1.91
C GLY A 694 6.63 5.40 3.02
N LEU A 695 7.17 5.17 4.21
CA LEU A 695 7.21 6.15 5.31
C LEU A 695 8.12 7.34 4.99
N ALA A 696 9.30 7.12 4.40
CA ALA A 696 10.23 8.18 3.99
C ALA A 696 9.60 9.12 2.94
N ILE A 697 8.84 8.59 1.97
CA ILE A 697 8.08 9.36 0.99
C ILE A 697 7.06 10.28 1.68
N ARG A 698 6.35 9.77 2.70
CA ARG A 698 5.36 10.57 3.45
C ARG A 698 6.02 11.70 4.25
N ILE A 699 7.12 11.42 4.95
CA ILE A 699 7.90 12.44 5.69
C ILE A 699 8.46 13.50 4.72
N ALA A 700 8.99 13.08 3.57
CA ALA A 700 9.51 13.98 2.54
C ALA A 700 8.41 14.83 1.87
N LYS A 701 7.22 14.27 1.62
CA LYS A 701 6.06 15.04 1.12
C LYS A 701 5.60 16.07 2.15
N LEU A 702 5.56 15.75 3.44
CA LEU A 702 5.26 16.70 4.54
C LEU A 702 6.31 17.82 4.68
N GLN A 703 7.61 17.48 4.60
CA GLN A 703 8.71 18.47 4.57
C GLN A 703 8.81 19.23 3.23
N GLY A 704 7.91 18.97 2.27
CA GLY A 704 7.82 19.67 0.99
C GLY A 704 8.99 19.42 0.02
N LEU A 705 9.68 18.28 0.11
CA LEU A 705 10.77 17.94 -0.80
C LEU A 705 10.30 17.63 -2.24
N HIS A 706 9.01 17.35 -2.39
CA HIS A 706 8.33 17.15 -3.68
C HIS A 706 8.01 18.47 -4.42
N ARG A 707 8.36 19.62 -3.85
CA ARG A 707 8.25 20.93 -4.50
C ARG A 707 9.64 21.53 -4.68
N ASP A 708 9.93 22.05 -5.86
CA ASP A 708 11.23 22.65 -6.15
C ASP A 708 11.43 23.87 -5.25
N PRO A 709 12.56 23.98 -4.53
CA PRO A 709 12.72 25.06 -3.58
C PRO A 709 12.82 26.46 -4.22
N LEU A 710 12.95 26.57 -5.55
CA LEU A 710 12.82 27.83 -6.29
C LEU A 710 11.38 28.39 -6.35
N ALA A 711 10.37 27.64 -5.87
CA ALA A 711 9.02 28.17 -5.64
C ALA A 711 8.95 29.13 -4.43
N LEU A 712 10.01 29.23 -3.63
CA LEU A 712 10.12 30.16 -2.51
C LEU A 712 10.73 31.51 -2.97
N PRO A 713 10.38 32.64 -2.32
CA PRO A 713 10.99 33.94 -2.61
C PRO A 713 12.53 33.90 -2.53
N LEU A 714 13.23 34.53 -3.47
CA LEU A 714 14.70 34.53 -3.53
C LEU A 714 15.34 35.01 -2.21
N GLY A 715 16.40 34.33 -1.76
CA GLY A 715 17.08 34.60 -0.48
C GLY A 715 16.43 33.93 0.75
N THR A 716 15.28 33.27 0.60
CA THR A 716 14.61 32.47 1.64
C THR A 716 15.48 31.35 2.21
N ILE A 717 16.23 30.68 1.34
CA ILE A 717 17.10 29.53 1.59
C ILE A 717 18.34 29.71 0.71
N ASP A 718 19.45 29.10 1.10
CA ASP A 718 20.68 29.16 0.31
C ASP A 718 20.77 28.08 -0.77
N THR A 719 21.71 28.27 -1.70
CA THR A 719 21.99 27.34 -2.81
C THR A 719 22.24 25.90 -2.33
N VAL A 720 22.90 25.72 -1.18
CA VAL A 720 23.20 24.40 -0.61
C VAL A 720 21.91 23.72 -0.15
N GLN A 721 21.00 24.43 0.52
CA GLN A 721 19.70 23.92 0.93
C GLN A 721 18.78 23.59 -0.26
N VAL A 722 18.80 24.39 -1.33
CA VAL A 722 18.06 24.09 -2.57
C VAL A 722 18.53 22.76 -3.16
N GLU A 723 19.84 22.62 -3.35
CA GLU A 723 20.44 21.46 -4.00
C GLU A 723 20.37 20.19 -3.14
N LEU A 724 20.61 20.29 -1.82
CA LEU A 724 20.43 19.16 -0.90
C LEU A 724 18.99 18.63 -0.86
N ARG A 725 17.98 19.51 -0.94
CA ARG A 725 16.57 19.08 -1.02
C ARG A 725 16.28 18.33 -2.32
N ARG A 726 16.84 18.77 -3.46
CA ARG A 726 16.75 18.02 -4.74
C ARG A 726 17.43 16.66 -4.64
N ARG A 727 18.66 16.60 -4.10
CA ARG A 727 19.41 15.33 -3.92
C ARG A 727 18.66 14.36 -3.00
N LEU A 728 18.11 14.84 -1.88
CA LEU A 728 17.35 14.00 -0.96
C LEU A 728 16.03 13.50 -1.57
N TRP A 729 15.29 14.34 -2.30
CA TRP A 729 14.10 13.92 -3.04
C TRP A 729 14.43 12.86 -4.09
N ALA A 730 15.44 13.11 -4.93
CA ALA A 730 15.87 12.19 -5.98
C ALA A 730 16.33 10.83 -5.42
N GLN A 731 17.06 10.80 -4.30
CA GLN A 731 17.44 9.55 -3.64
C GLN A 731 16.22 8.79 -3.08
N ILE A 732 15.18 9.48 -2.61
CA ILE A 732 13.91 8.85 -2.18
C ILE A 732 13.16 8.28 -3.39
N CYS A 733 13.10 8.98 -4.52
CA CYS A 733 12.54 8.44 -5.78
C CYS A 733 13.33 7.22 -6.27
N TYR A 734 14.65 7.20 -6.09
CA TYR A 734 15.48 6.04 -6.43
C TYR A 734 15.20 4.82 -5.53
N LEU A 735 15.00 5.04 -4.21
CA LEU A 735 14.63 3.97 -3.28
C LEU A 735 13.20 3.44 -3.55
N ASP A 736 12.24 4.31 -3.86
CA ASP A 736 10.88 3.93 -4.26
C ASP A 736 10.91 3.08 -5.53
N PHE A 737 11.63 3.53 -6.55
CA PHE A 737 11.85 2.77 -7.77
C PHE A 737 12.49 1.39 -7.50
N ARG A 738 13.59 1.33 -6.75
CA ARG A 738 14.29 0.05 -6.49
C ARG A 738 13.42 -0.91 -5.69
N THR A 739 12.81 -0.45 -4.60
CA THR A 739 11.96 -1.32 -3.77
C THR A 739 10.68 -1.76 -4.48
N ALA A 740 10.13 -0.97 -5.39
CA ALA A 740 9.04 -1.41 -6.26
C ALA A 740 9.50 -2.40 -7.35
N GLU A 741 10.65 -2.16 -7.99
CA GLU A 741 11.24 -3.06 -9.01
C GLU A 741 11.44 -4.48 -8.46
N ASP A 742 11.98 -4.58 -7.25
CA ASP A 742 12.29 -5.86 -6.60
C ASP A 742 11.04 -6.70 -6.29
N HIS A 743 9.91 -6.06 -5.93
CA HIS A 743 8.63 -6.72 -5.63
C HIS A 743 7.71 -6.85 -6.85
N GLY A 744 8.15 -6.43 -8.05
CA GLY A 744 7.35 -6.50 -9.28
C GLY A 744 6.21 -5.47 -9.39
N PHE A 745 6.28 -4.38 -8.63
CA PHE A 745 5.29 -3.29 -8.65
C PHE A 745 5.76 -2.06 -9.45
N ALA A 746 4.83 -1.20 -9.83
CA ALA A 746 5.14 0.14 -10.32
C ALA A 746 5.57 1.06 -9.15
N PRO A 747 6.52 2.00 -9.36
CA PRO A 747 6.92 2.96 -8.32
C PRO A 747 5.75 3.81 -7.80
N SER A 748 5.75 4.09 -6.51
CA SER A 748 4.68 4.80 -5.79
C SER A 748 4.61 6.29 -6.14
N ILE A 749 5.71 6.88 -6.59
CA ILE A 749 5.81 8.28 -7.01
C ILE A 749 5.61 8.36 -8.52
N HIS A 750 4.52 8.99 -8.96
CA HIS A 750 4.32 9.33 -10.36
C HIS A 750 4.99 10.68 -10.72
N ALA A 751 5.33 10.89 -11.99
CA ALA A 751 5.97 12.12 -12.46
C ALA A 751 5.08 13.38 -12.37
N SER A 752 3.79 13.23 -12.04
CA SER A 752 2.86 14.32 -11.74
C SER A 752 2.85 14.75 -10.26
N ASP A 753 3.47 13.98 -9.37
CA ASP A 753 3.37 14.17 -7.92
C ASP A 753 4.30 15.27 -7.38
N PHE A 754 5.24 15.73 -8.20
CA PHE A 754 6.32 16.62 -7.81
C PHE A 754 6.77 17.51 -8.97
N ASP A 755 7.32 18.68 -8.64
CA ASP A 755 7.94 19.61 -9.59
C ASP A 755 9.44 19.88 -9.31
N THR A 756 9.97 19.25 -8.25
CA THR A 756 11.40 19.24 -7.88
C THR A 756 12.30 18.84 -9.06
N ARG A 757 13.19 19.74 -9.46
CA ARG A 757 14.09 19.54 -10.61
C ARG A 757 15.19 18.53 -10.29
N ARG A 758 15.82 17.96 -11.34
CA ARG A 758 17.00 17.09 -11.20
C ARG A 758 18.10 17.84 -10.42
N PRO A 759 18.84 17.16 -9.51
CA PRO A 759 20.07 17.70 -8.94
C PRO A 759 21.09 18.08 -10.02
N ILE A 760 21.94 19.07 -9.73
CA ILE A 760 22.88 19.67 -10.70
C ILE A 760 24.24 18.97 -10.62
N SER A 761 24.89 18.76 -11.77
CA SER A 761 26.28 18.28 -11.86
C SER A 761 27.27 19.38 -11.45
N LEU A 762 27.41 19.59 -10.13
CA LEU A 762 28.37 20.50 -9.50
C LEU A 762 29.10 19.77 -8.36
N ASP A 763 30.37 20.11 -8.15
CA ASP A 763 31.13 19.62 -7.01
C ASP A 763 30.74 20.40 -5.75
N ASP A 764 30.76 19.77 -4.58
CA ASP A 764 30.40 20.43 -3.31
C ASP A 764 31.31 21.64 -2.98
N VAL A 765 32.54 21.69 -3.51
CA VAL A 765 33.42 22.86 -3.33
C VAL A 765 32.97 24.10 -4.11
N ASP A 766 32.13 23.92 -5.15
CA ASP A 766 31.55 25.00 -5.95
C ASP A 766 30.24 25.54 -5.32
N LEU A 767 29.76 24.94 -4.22
CA LEU A 767 28.50 25.29 -3.54
C LEU A 767 28.78 25.96 -2.17
N VAL A 768 28.28 27.17 -1.97
CA VAL A 768 28.59 28.00 -0.79
C VAL A 768 27.33 28.31 0.02
N GLU A 769 27.35 27.95 1.31
CA GLU A 769 26.26 28.28 2.27
C GLU A 769 26.02 29.79 2.37
N GLY A 770 24.79 30.19 2.64
CA GLY A 770 24.36 31.59 2.70
C GLY A 770 24.28 32.32 1.36
N THR A 771 24.73 31.72 0.23
CA THR A 771 24.51 32.30 -1.10
C THR A 771 23.06 32.13 -1.54
N ALA A 772 22.43 33.21 -2.04
CA ALA A 772 21.10 33.10 -2.62
C ALA A 772 21.15 32.28 -3.93
N PRO A 773 20.18 31.38 -4.18
CA PRO A 773 20.18 30.52 -5.36
C PRO A 773 20.05 31.35 -6.65
N LEU A 774 21.10 31.34 -7.46
CA LEU A 774 21.11 31.97 -8.77
C LEU A 774 20.29 31.15 -9.77
N SER A 775 19.41 31.82 -10.52
CA SER A 775 18.50 31.21 -11.51
C SER A 775 19.18 30.65 -12.76
N GLY A 776 20.52 30.68 -12.83
CA GLY A 776 21.34 30.27 -13.96
C GLY A 776 22.46 29.27 -13.62
N LEU A 777 22.37 28.55 -12.50
CA LEU A 777 23.26 27.42 -12.22
C LEU A 777 22.96 26.26 -13.18
N SER A 778 24.00 25.74 -13.84
CA SER A 778 23.92 24.65 -14.81
C SER A 778 24.90 23.52 -14.46
N ASP A 779 24.72 22.35 -15.08
CA ASP A 779 25.70 21.26 -15.03
C ASP A 779 27.07 21.77 -15.53
N ALA A 780 28.14 21.43 -14.81
CA ALA A 780 29.50 21.86 -15.15
C ALA A 780 30.07 21.03 -16.31
N PRO A 781 30.86 21.64 -17.23
CA PRO A 781 31.48 20.95 -18.37
C PRO A 781 32.75 20.16 -17.95
N LYS A 782 32.64 19.36 -16.89
CA LYS A 782 33.67 18.49 -16.30
C LYS A 782 33.01 17.23 -15.75
N PHE A 783 33.79 16.18 -15.52
CA PHE A 783 33.40 15.15 -14.56
C PHE A 783 33.27 15.78 -13.17
N THR A 784 32.26 15.39 -12.40
CA THR A 784 32.03 15.87 -11.03
C THR A 784 31.85 14.70 -10.07
N ASP A 785 32.00 14.97 -8.78
CA ASP A 785 31.62 14.07 -7.68
C ASP A 785 30.12 13.66 -7.73
N MET A 786 29.30 14.33 -8.54
CA MET A 786 27.89 14.04 -8.76
C MET A 786 27.63 13.03 -9.89
N THR A 787 28.58 12.79 -10.81
CA THR A 787 28.33 12.02 -12.05
C THR A 787 27.78 10.60 -11.78
N ILE A 788 28.39 9.82 -10.88
CA ILE A 788 27.95 8.43 -10.59
C ILE A 788 26.56 8.39 -9.96
N TYR A 789 26.27 9.33 -9.06
CA TYR A 789 24.96 9.51 -8.46
C TYR A 789 23.91 9.89 -9.52
N LEU A 790 24.20 10.90 -10.35
CA LEU A 790 23.29 11.39 -11.39
C LEU A 790 22.98 10.33 -12.47
N LEU A 791 23.92 9.46 -12.83
CA LEU A 791 23.66 8.33 -13.73
C LEU A 791 22.56 7.41 -13.17
N ARG A 792 22.66 7.04 -11.88
CA ARG A 792 21.68 6.18 -11.20
C ARG A 792 20.31 6.84 -11.04
N ILE A 793 20.26 8.10 -10.63
CA ILE A 793 19.01 8.88 -10.54
C ILE A 793 18.34 9.01 -11.91
N THR A 794 19.12 9.35 -12.94
CA THR A 794 18.63 9.53 -14.31
C THR A 794 18.06 8.22 -14.83
N ALA A 795 18.80 7.12 -14.75
CA ALA A 795 18.31 5.82 -15.23
C ALA A 795 17.05 5.35 -14.50
N ALA A 796 16.98 5.50 -13.17
CA ALA A 796 15.81 5.14 -12.38
C ALA A 796 14.53 5.89 -12.80
N SER A 797 14.61 7.16 -13.20
CA SER A 797 13.42 7.90 -13.66
C SER A 797 12.89 7.39 -15.00
N TYR A 798 13.77 7.00 -15.92
CA TYR A 798 13.38 6.35 -17.18
C TYR A 798 12.89 4.90 -16.98
N TYR A 799 13.46 4.16 -16.02
CA TYR A 799 12.95 2.85 -15.63
C TYR A 799 11.55 2.92 -14.99
N GLY A 800 11.29 3.91 -14.14
CA GLY A 800 9.96 4.17 -13.60
C GLY A 800 8.93 4.47 -14.70
N ARG A 801 9.29 5.32 -15.67
CA ARG A 801 8.45 5.62 -16.85
C ARG A 801 8.12 4.37 -17.66
N ILE A 802 9.10 3.50 -17.95
CA ILE A 802 8.85 2.31 -18.79
C ILE A 802 8.01 1.25 -18.07
N ILE A 803 8.18 1.08 -16.76
CA ILE A 803 7.33 0.22 -15.92
C ILE A 803 5.89 0.76 -15.91
N GLN A 804 5.70 2.06 -15.70
CA GLN A 804 4.37 2.68 -15.65
C GLN A 804 3.60 2.52 -16.98
N ILE A 805 4.24 2.71 -18.15
CA ILE A 805 3.53 2.53 -19.44
C ILE A 805 3.29 1.05 -19.80
N THR A 806 4.17 0.13 -19.41
CA THR A 806 3.97 -1.32 -19.65
C THR A 806 2.87 -1.90 -18.75
N HIS A 807 2.73 -1.45 -17.49
CA HIS A 807 1.54 -1.77 -16.68
C HIS A 807 0.25 -1.19 -17.28
N ALA A 808 0.27 0.06 -17.75
CA ALA A 808 -0.90 0.68 -18.39
C ALA A 808 -1.31 -0.04 -19.68
N SER A 809 -0.35 -0.48 -20.49
CA SER A 809 -0.58 -1.28 -21.70
C SER A 809 -1.09 -2.70 -21.37
N ARG A 810 -0.46 -3.42 -20.42
CA ARG A 810 -0.98 -4.72 -19.94
C ARG A 810 -2.41 -4.63 -19.42
N LYS A 811 -2.79 -3.52 -18.76
CA LYS A 811 -4.19 -3.29 -18.37
C LYS A 811 -5.12 -3.11 -19.57
N ARG A 812 -4.71 -2.40 -20.63
CA ARG A 812 -5.49 -2.31 -21.88
C ARG A 812 -5.64 -3.67 -22.58
N LEU A 813 -4.55 -4.43 -22.70
CA LEU A 813 -4.53 -5.76 -23.31
C LEU A 813 -5.41 -6.75 -22.52
N ARG A 814 -5.31 -6.80 -21.18
CA ARG A 814 -6.21 -7.59 -20.32
C ARG A 814 -7.67 -7.17 -20.45
N ASN A 815 -7.97 -5.87 -20.53
CA ASN A 815 -9.35 -5.40 -20.73
C ASN A 815 -9.91 -5.72 -22.14
N GLY A 816 -9.05 -5.93 -23.15
CA GLY A 816 -9.46 -6.40 -24.48
C GLY A 816 -9.83 -7.89 -24.53
N LEU A 817 -9.36 -8.69 -23.57
CA LEU A 817 -9.59 -10.14 -23.47
C LEU A 817 -10.98 -10.51 -22.90
N HIS A 818 -11.95 -9.59 -22.88
CA HIS A 818 -13.34 -9.84 -22.46
C HIS A 818 -14.37 -9.64 -23.61
N GLY A 819 -13.90 -9.45 -24.84
CA GLY A 819 -14.73 -9.65 -26.04
C GLY A 819 -14.73 -11.12 -26.51
N PRO A 820 -15.79 -11.61 -27.18
CA PRO A 820 -15.87 -12.98 -27.68
C PRO A 820 -14.92 -13.28 -28.85
N THR A 821 -14.25 -12.26 -29.37
CA THR A 821 -13.15 -12.35 -30.33
C THR A 821 -12.03 -11.42 -29.86
N VAL A 822 -10.82 -11.95 -29.68
CA VAL A 822 -9.63 -11.10 -29.51
C VAL A 822 -9.33 -10.49 -30.88
N ASP A 823 -9.43 -9.17 -31.00
CA ASP A 823 -8.91 -8.44 -32.15
C ASP A 823 -7.37 -8.45 -32.10
N GLU A 824 -6.79 -9.56 -32.53
CA GLU A 824 -5.35 -9.77 -32.65
C GLU A 824 -4.63 -8.63 -33.40
N PRO A 825 -5.18 -8.03 -34.48
CA PRO A 825 -4.60 -6.84 -35.10
C PRO A 825 -4.51 -5.64 -34.16
N GLN A 826 -5.48 -5.45 -33.26
CA GLN A 826 -5.49 -4.31 -32.33
C GLN A 826 -4.58 -4.56 -31.13
N ALA A 827 -4.47 -5.80 -30.64
CA ALA A 827 -3.44 -6.18 -29.66
C ALA A 827 -2.03 -5.98 -30.23
N LEU A 828 -1.79 -6.38 -31.48
CA LEU A 828 -0.52 -6.18 -32.18
C LEU A 828 -0.21 -4.69 -32.41
N MET A 829 -1.21 -3.86 -32.73
CA MET A 829 -1.06 -2.41 -32.88
C MET A 829 -0.70 -1.71 -31.55
N GLU A 830 -1.35 -2.10 -30.43
CA GLU A 830 -1.01 -1.61 -29.08
C GLU A 830 0.43 -2.00 -28.68
N LEU A 831 0.83 -3.24 -28.94
CA LEU A 831 2.20 -3.74 -28.68
C LEU A 831 3.25 -3.01 -29.55
N GLN A 832 2.95 -2.72 -30.82
CA GLN A 832 3.82 -1.92 -31.69
C GLN A 832 3.94 -0.46 -31.24
N GLY A 833 2.83 0.18 -30.84
CA GLY A 833 2.84 1.54 -30.29
C GLY A 833 3.60 1.64 -28.96
N LEU A 834 3.50 0.60 -28.11
CA LEU A 834 4.29 0.46 -26.90
C LEU A 834 5.79 0.35 -27.21
N LEU A 835 6.19 -0.47 -28.18
CA LEU A 835 7.59 -0.59 -28.64
C LEU A 835 8.14 0.72 -29.23
N GLN A 836 7.34 1.43 -30.03
CA GLN A 836 7.72 2.74 -30.58
C GLN A 836 7.94 3.77 -29.44
N THR A 837 7.06 3.76 -28.44
CA THR A 837 7.19 4.61 -27.25
C THR A 837 8.44 4.24 -26.43
N ALA A 838 8.70 2.95 -26.21
CA ALA A 838 9.90 2.45 -25.55
C ALA A 838 11.19 2.89 -26.27
N THR A 839 11.20 2.88 -27.60
CA THR A 839 12.32 3.33 -28.43
C THR A 839 12.61 4.83 -28.23
N GLY A 840 11.56 5.65 -28.15
CA GLY A 840 11.71 7.08 -27.84
C GLY A 840 12.33 7.32 -26.46
N ILE A 841 11.84 6.60 -25.45
CA ILE A 841 12.31 6.67 -24.06
C ILE A 841 13.77 6.17 -23.95
N ALA A 842 14.14 5.10 -24.68
CA ALA A 842 15.52 4.62 -24.76
C ALA A 842 16.46 5.70 -25.29
N GLY A 843 16.09 6.37 -26.39
CA GLY A 843 16.88 7.46 -26.96
C GLY A 843 16.99 8.69 -26.03
N GLU A 844 15.97 9.00 -25.24
CA GLU A 844 16.05 10.03 -24.19
C GLU A 844 17.04 9.64 -23.08
N LEU A 845 16.96 8.39 -22.59
CA LEU A 845 17.88 7.84 -21.59
C LEU A 845 19.32 7.85 -22.11
N GLU A 846 19.57 7.35 -23.31
CA GLU A 846 20.92 7.26 -23.89
C GLU A 846 21.60 8.63 -23.96
N ARG A 847 20.90 9.64 -24.50
CA ARG A 847 21.40 11.03 -24.54
C ARG A 847 21.70 11.58 -23.16
N GLY A 848 20.79 11.38 -22.19
CA GLY A 848 20.95 11.87 -20.82
C GLY A 848 22.06 11.18 -20.02
N LEU A 849 22.40 9.93 -20.35
CA LEU A 849 23.54 9.21 -19.78
C LEU A 849 24.86 9.54 -20.48
N ASP A 850 24.86 9.78 -21.81
CA ASP A 850 26.06 10.19 -22.57
C ASP A 850 26.51 11.61 -22.22
N GLU A 851 25.56 12.53 -22.03
CA GLU A 851 25.86 13.89 -21.56
C GLU A 851 26.61 13.88 -20.21
N LEU A 852 26.19 13.01 -19.28
CA LEU A 852 26.82 12.84 -17.98
C LEU A 852 28.23 12.23 -18.02
N VAL A 853 28.55 11.36 -19.00
CA VAL A 853 29.88 10.74 -19.14
C VAL A 853 30.77 11.35 -20.23
N ARG A 854 30.31 12.40 -20.91
CA ARG A 854 31.02 13.08 -22.00
C ARG A 854 32.45 13.52 -21.65
N TYR A 855 32.70 13.78 -20.37
CA TYR A 855 33.97 14.27 -19.84
C TYR A 855 34.78 13.20 -19.06
N CYS A 856 34.40 11.91 -19.15
CA CYS A 856 35.10 10.81 -18.47
C CYS A 856 36.28 10.26 -19.28
N ASP A 857 37.47 10.18 -18.67
CA ASP A 857 38.61 9.42 -19.19
C ASP A 857 38.63 7.99 -18.60
N LYS A 858 38.69 6.98 -19.47
CA LYS A 858 38.81 5.56 -19.09
C LYS A 858 40.12 5.25 -18.33
N ARG A 859 41.10 6.15 -18.33
CA ARG A 859 42.34 6.03 -17.53
C ARG A 859 42.14 6.38 -16.04
N VAL A 860 41.11 7.14 -15.69
CA VAL A 860 40.84 7.55 -14.31
C VAL A 860 39.81 6.60 -13.70
N THR A 861 40.19 5.87 -12.65
CA THR A 861 39.41 4.74 -12.08
C THR A 861 37.93 5.07 -11.83
N MET A 862 37.63 6.20 -11.20
CA MET A 862 36.24 6.64 -10.94
C MET A 862 35.45 6.95 -12.22
N GLN A 863 36.12 7.48 -13.24
CA GLN A 863 35.51 7.87 -14.52
C GLN A 863 35.32 6.65 -15.44
N ALA A 864 36.23 5.68 -15.38
CA ALA A 864 36.06 4.36 -15.97
C ALA A 864 34.84 3.63 -15.39
N MET A 865 34.69 3.61 -14.06
CA MET A 865 33.50 3.05 -13.40
C MET A 865 32.20 3.80 -13.81
N ALA A 866 32.24 5.12 -13.98
CA ALA A 866 31.09 5.87 -14.49
C ALA A 866 30.73 5.50 -15.94
N LEU A 867 31.72 5.28 -16.81
CA LEU A 867 31.52 4.83 -18.20
C LEU A 867 30.94 3.40 -18.27
N ASP A 868 31.42 2.49 -17.43
CA ASP A 868 30.95 1.11 -17.39
C ASP A 868 29.56 0.99 -16.73
N LEU A 869 29.27 1.82 -15.72
CA LEU A 869 27.93 2.00 -15.16
C LEU A 869 26.95 2.57 -16.19
N SER A 870 27.34 3.62 -16.93
CA SER A 870 26.51 4.19 -18.00
C SER A 870 26.13 3.14 -19.05
N ARG A 871 27.09 2.28 -19.46
CA ARG A 871 26.83 1.16 -20.37
C ARG A 871 25.85 0.14 -19.77
N HIS A 872 26.09 -0.31 -18.54
CA HIS A 872 25.20 -1.25 -17.85
C HIS A 872 23.76 -0.70 -17.76
N LEU A 873 23.59 0.59 -17.45
CA LEU A 873 22.28 1.22 -17.32
C LEU A 873 21.53 1.32 -18.66
N LYS A 874 22.22 1.64 -19.76
CA LYS A 874 21.64 1.61 -21.12
C LYS A 874 21.15 0.21 -21.47
N THR A 875 22.02 -0.80 -21.32
CA THR A 875 21.67 -2.19 -21.64
C THR A 875 20.54 -2.73 -20.75
N LYS A 876 20.52 -2.39 -19.45
CA LYS A 876 19.44 -2.80 -18.53
C LYS A 876 18.07 -2.28 -18.97
N PHE A 877 17.97 -1.08 -19.58
CA PHE A 877 16.69 -0.50 -20.01
C PHE A 877 15.88 -1.44 -20.90
N TRP A 878 16.50 -1.97 -21.96
CA TRP A 878 15.80 -2.82 -22.92
C TRP A 878 15.34 -4.13 -22.28
N VAL A 879 16.19 -4.78 -21.49
CA VAL A 879 15.80 -6.03 -20.82
C VAL A 879 14.67 -5.77 -19.81
N MET A 880 14.69 -4.65 -19.07
CA MET A 880 13.57 -4.23 -18.22
C MET A 880 12.27 -4.01 -19.01
N PHE A 881 12.33 -3.42 -20.21
CA PHE A 881 11.16 -3.29 -21.07
C PHE A 881 10.59 -4.66 -21.48
N TRP A 882 11.45 -5.55 -22.00
CA TRP A 882 11.02 -6.85 -22.54
C TRP A 882 10.47 -7.80 -21.48
N MET A 883 11.00 -7.76 -20.25
CA MET A 883 10.50 -8.59 -19.14
C MET A 883 9.09 -8.18 -18.65
N GLN A 884 8.64 -6.95 -18.92
CA GLN A 884 7.33 -6.42 -18.50
C GLN A 884 6.21 -6.66 -19.53
N ILE A 885 6.45 -7.55 -20.50
CA ILE A 885 5.47 -8.02 -21.49
C ILE A 885 5.38 -9.56 -21.33
N SER A 886 4.21 -10.17 -21.50
CA SER A 886 4.06 -11.64 -21.40
C SER A 886 4.92 -12.37 -22.45
N ARG A 887 5.32 -13.64 -22.22
CA ARG A 887 6.03 -14.44 -23.24
C ARG A 887 5.18 -14.62 -24.53
N PRO A 888 3.88 -14.96 -24.46
CA PRO A 888 3.02 -15.05 -25.65
C PRO A 888 2.85 -13.73 -26.41
N ASP A 889 2.81 -12.58 -25.75
CA ASP A 889 2.67 -11.28 -26.43
C ASP A 889 4.01 -10.77 -27.00
N ARG A 890 5.12 -11.09 -26.34
CA ARG A 890 6.48 -10.88 -26.86
C ARG A 890 6.66 -11.56 -28.22
N GLU A 891 6.28 -12.82 -28.33
CA GLU A 891 6.53 -13.62 -29.54
C GLU A 891 5.67 -13.19 -30.75
N LYS A 892 4.63 -12.37 -30.56
CA LYS A 892 3.87 -11.71 -31.63
C LYS A 892 4.59 -10.52 -32.29
N ILE A 893 5.57 -9.92 -31.61
CA ILE A 893 6.28 -8.70 -32.07
C ILE A 893 7.80 -8.84 -32.19
N ILE A 894 8.40 -9.82 -31.53
CA ILE A 894 9.86 -10.05 -31.56
C ILE A 894 10.25 -10.80 -32.83
N THR A 895 10.95 -10.11 -33.74
CA THR A 895 11.66 -10.76 -34.85
C THR A 895 12.87 -11.58 -34.34
N PRO A 896 13.38 -12.59 -35.08
CA PRO A 896 14.59 -13.31 -34.69
C PRO A 896 15.80 -12.41 -34.44
N ALA A 897 15.95 -11.34 -35.22
CA ALA A 897 16.98 -10.32 -35.02
C ALA A 897 16.81 -9.54 -33.70
N MET A 898 15.56 -9.22 -33.33
CA MET A 898 15.25 -8.62 -32.03
C MET A 898 15.53 -9.60 -30.88
N ARG A 899 15.10 -10.87 -30.99
CA ARG A 899 15.41 -11.91 -29.97
C ARG A 899 16.92 -12.04 -29.75
N ARG A 900 17.69 -11.95 -30.84
CA ARG A 900 19.16 -11.95 -30.82
C ARG A 900 19.73 -10.73 -30.10
N SER A 901 19.19 -9.53 -30.33
CA SER A 901 19.57 -8.33 -29.55
C SER A 901 19.25 -8.50 -28.07
N ILE A 902 18.02 -8.88 -27.72
CA ILE A 902 17.55 -8.94 -26.33
C ILE A 902 18.38 -9.93 -25.51
N PHE A 903 18.75 -11.09 -26.07
CA PHE A 903 19.67 -12.02 -25.42
C PHE A 903 21.09 -11.44 -25.31
N VAL A 904 21.61 -10.79 -26.37
CA VAL A 904 22.92 -10.10 -26.33
C VAL A 904 22.94 -9.01 -25.27
N ASP A 905 21.87 -8.24 -25.12
CA ASP A 905 21.70 -7.19 -24.11
C ASP A 905 21.64 -7.81 -22.71
N ALA A 906 20.81 -8.82 -22.48
CA ALA A 906 20.73 -9.51 -21.19
C ALA A 906 22.06 -10.14 -20.75
N ALA A 907 22.75 -10.85 -21.66
CA ALA A 907 24.08 -11.37 -21.37
C ALA A 907 25.08 -10.24 -21.07
N THR A 908 25.11 -9.17 -21.88
CA THR A 908 26.04 -8.04 -21.67
C THR A 908 25.77 -7.30 -20.36
N ALA A 909 24.51 -7.15 -19.94
CA ALA A 909 24.15 -6.52 -18.68
C ALA A 909 24.64 -7.33 -17.47
N VAL A 910 24.46 -8.66 -17.48
CA VAL A 910 24.91 -9.55 -16.40
C VAL A 910 26.42 -9.73 -16.43
N GLU A 911 27.06 -9.86 -17.60
CA GLU A 911 28.53 -9.87 -17.74
C GLU A 911 29.16 -8.60 -17.18
N THR A 912 28.57 -7.43 -17.48
CA THR A 912 29.05 -6.14 -16.94
C THR A 912 28.85 -6.08 -15.42
N TRP A 913 27.75 -6.62 -14.89
CA TRP A 913 27.54 -6.74 -13.44
C TRP A 913 28.53 -7.70 -12.76
N CYS A 914 28.83 -8.84 -13.38
CA CYS A 914 29.85 -9.79 -12.92
C CYS A 914 31.25 -9.15 -12.92
N ALA A 915 31.61 -8.42 -13.98
CA ALA A 915 32.89 -7.72 -14.10
C ALA A 915 33.01 -6.58 -13.07
N ILE A 916 31.97 -5.75 -12.91
CA ILE A 916 31.91 -4.71 -11.88
C ILE A 916 31.99 -5.33 -10.47
N SER A 917 31.29 -6.44 -10.21
CA SER A 917 31.33 -7.15 -8.92
C SER A 917 32.70 -7.79 -8.61
N SER A 918 33.48 -8.12 -9.64
CA SER A 918 34.80 -8.78 -9.50
C SER A 918 35.98 -7.79 -9.50
N SER A 919 35.77 -6.56 -9.98
CA SER A 919 36.81 -5.54 -10.12
C SER A 919 37.33 -5.04 -8.76
N PRO A 920 38.66 -5.07 -8.52
CA PRO A 920 39.25 -4.47 -7.31
C PRO A 920 38.98 -2.96 -7.17
N ALA A 921 38.81 -2.24 -8.28
CA ALA A 921 38.44 -0.82 -8.26
C ALA A 921 37.04 -0.56 -7.71
N CYS A 922 36.13 -1.52 -7.90
CA CYS A 922 34.75 -1.46 -7.42
C CYS A 922 34.60 -1.97 -5.98
N GLU A 923 35.67 -2.48 -5.37
CA GLU A 923 35.64 -3.16 -4.08
C GLU A 923 34.99 -2.35 -2.95
N PRO A 924 35.30 -1.04 -2.76
CA PRO A 924 34.69 -0.23 -1.70
C PRO A 924 33.17 -0.02 -1.87
N TYR A 925 32.64 -0.28 -3.06
CA TYR A 925 31.23 -0.11 -3.40
C TYR A 925 30.46 -1.45 -3.43
N ARG A 926 31.11 -2.57 -3.09
CA ARG A 926 30.48 -3.91 -3.14
C ARG A 926 29.22 -4.00 -2.28
N TRP A 927 29.18 -3.33 -1.13
CA TRP A 927 28.00 -3.22 -0.25
C TRP A 927 26.72 -2.76 -0.98
N HIS A 928 26.87 -1.98 -2.05
CA HIS A 928 25.79 -1.50 -2.91
C HIS A 928 25.71 -2.29 -4.23
N ILE A 929 26.82 -2.73 -4.82
CA ILE A 929 26.79 -3.54 -6.06
C ILE A 929 26.09 -4.90 -5.82
N THR A 930 26.22 -5.47 -4.62
CA THR A 930 25.47 -6.65 -4.15
C THR A 930 24.15 -6.29 -3.45
N SER A 931 23.53 -5.16 -3.85
CA SER A 931 22.09 -4.91 -3.69
C SER A 931 21.37 -4.73 -5.05
N HIS A 932 22.04 -5.12 -6.15
CA HIS A 932 21.56 -4.99 -7.54
C HIS A 932 21.62 -6.30 -8.33
N ALA A 933 21.35 -7.44 -7.69
CA ALA A 933 21.14 -8.69 -8.41
C ALA A 933 20.07 -8.50 -9.50
N GLY A 934 20.51 -8.60 -10.76
CA GLY A 934 19.61 -8.70 -11.91
C GLY A 934 18.98 -10.09 -11.97
N PHE A 935 18.27 -10.54 -10.93
CA PHE A 935 17.63 -11.85 -10.86
C PHE A 935 16.80 -12.12 -12.11
N ASN A 936 15.98 -11.16 -12.52
CA ASN A 936 15.15 -11.24 -13.72
C ASN A 936 16.00 -11.34 -15.01
N LEU A 937 17.15 -10.67 -15.08
CA LEU A 937 18.10 -10.76 -16.20
C LEU A 937 18.73 -12.16 -16.30
N ILE A 938 19.14 -12.70 -15.14
CA ILE A 938 19.71 -14.04 -15.01
C ILE A 938 18.68 -15.10 -15.39
N LEU A 939 17.46 -15.02 -14.83
CA LEU A 939 16.36 -15.93 -15.15
C LEU A 939 16.00 -15.87 -16.64
N TYR A 940 16.01 -14.69 -17.27
CA TYR A 940 15.78 -14.58 -18.72
C TYR A 940 16.85 -15.31 -19.55
N VAL A 941 18.14 -15.13 -19.25
CA VAL A 941 19.23 -15.84 -19.95
C VAL A 941 19.13 -17.36 -19.73
N LEU A 942 18.89 -17.81 -18.50
CA LEU A 942 18.76 -19.23 -18.17
C LEU A 942 17.50 -19.87 -18.78
N SER A 943 16.43 -19.10 -18.97
CA SER A 943 15.18 -19.53 -19.62
C SER A 943 15.35 -19.65 -21.14
N GLU A 944 15.91 -18.64 -21.83
CA GLU A 944 16.15 -18.74 -23.27
C GLU A 944 17.11 -19.89 -23.61
N LEU A 945 18.13 -20.16 -22.77
CA LEU A 945 19.05 -21.31 -22.94
C LEU A 945 18.35 -22.70 -22.95
N GLN A 946 17.16 -22.82 -22.35
CA GLN A 946 16.36 -24.05 -22.36
C GLN A 946 15.32 -24.07 -23.49
N SER A 947 15.08 -22.94 -24.19
CA SER A 947 14.10 -22.89 -25.27
C SER A 947 14.53 -23.71 -26.48
N SER A 948 13.55 -24.23 -27.23
CA SER A 948 13.75 -25.05 -28.43
C SER A 948 14.50 -24.29 -29.53
N VAL A 949 14.11 -23.03 -29.78
CA VAL A 949 14.76 -22.12 -30.75
C VAL A 949 16.25 -21.98 -30.43
N PHE A 950 16.62 -21.84 -29.16
CA PHE A 950 18.02 -21.73 -28.76
C PHE A 950 18.83 -23.02 -28.92
N GLN A 951 18.23 -24.18 -29.20
CA GLN A 951 18.99 -25.40 -29.53
C GLN A 951 19.41 -25.46 -31.01
N GLU A 952 18.84 -24.62 -31.88
CA GLU A 952 19.12 -24.61 -33.31
C GLU A 952 20.59 -24.25 -33.63
N PRO A 953 21.10 -24.59 -34.83
CA PRO A 953 22.48 -24.31 -35.23
C PRO A 953 22.83 -22.82 -35.29
N GLU A 954 21.87 -21.94 -35.61
CA GLU A 954 22.12 -20.50 -35.77
C GLU A 954 22.39 -19.75 -34.43
N TRP A 955 22.11 -20.42 -33.31
CA TRP A 955 22.20 -19.88 -31.95
C TRP A 955 23.40 -20.41 -31.15
N VAL A 956 24.26 -21.25 -31.74
CA VAL A 956 25.40 -21.91 -31.08
C VAL A 956 26.29 -20.93 -30.30
N ASP A 957 26.69 -19.80 -30.91
CA ASP A 957 27.57 -18.82 -30.27
C ASP A 957 26.97 -18.23 -28.98
N LEU A 958 25.66 -17.96 -29.01
CA LEU A 958 24.92 -17.33 -27.93
C LEU A 958 24.56 -18.34 -26.83
N ARG A 959 24.24 -19.57 -27.22
CA ARG A 959 24.12 -20.72 -26.31
C ARG A 959 25.43 -20.94 -25.54
N HIS A 960 26.58 -20.91 -26.23
CA HIS A 960 27.90 -20.99 -25.60
C HIS A 960 28.16 -19.82 -24.64
N ARG A 961 27.90 -18.57 -25.06
CA ARG A 961 28.04 -17.37 -24.22
C ARG A 961 27.19 -17.44 -22.95
N GLY A 962 25.93 -17.87 -23.06
CA GLY A 962 25.04 -18.06 -21.91
C GLY A 962 25.52 -19.16 -20.95
N LEU A 963 26.08 -20.27 -21.46
CA LEU A 963 26.67 -21.33 -20.64
C LEU A 963 27.94 -20.86 -19.90
N GLN A 964 28.78 -20.04 -20.53
CA GLN A 964 29.92 -19.39 -19.86
C GLN A 964 29.44 -18.46 -18.73
N LEU A 965 28.41 -17.66 -19.01
CA LEU A 965 27.81 -16.74 -18.03
C LEU A 965 27.17 -17.50 -16.84
N ALA A 966 26.50 -18.63 -17.08
CA ALA A 966 25.97 -19.50 -16.04
C ALA A 966 27.07 -20.05 -15.11
N ASN A 967 28.23 -20.42 -15.65
CA ASN A 967 29.40 -20.77 -14.83
C ASN A 967 29.90 -19.55 -14.02
N THR A 968 30.05 -18.38 -14.64
CA THR A 968 30.47 -17.15 -13.93
C THR A 968 29.53 -16.76 -12.78
N ILE A 969 28.21 -16.94 -12.95
CA ILE A 969 27.21 -16.73 -11.88
C ILE A 969 27.43 -17.74 -10.74
N TYR A 970 27.66 -19.02 -11.07
CA TYR A 970 27.97 -20.03 -10.06
C TYR A 970 29.24 -19.71 -9.28
N ASP A 971 30.30 -19.30 -9.96
CA ASP A 971 31.59 -18.99 -9.31
C ASP A 971 31.51 -17.73 -8.42
N LEU A 972 30.57 -16.81 -8.72
CA LEU A 972 30.33 -15.59 -7.94
C LEU A 972 29.25 -15.69 -6.84
N ARG A 973 28.40 -16.72 -6.86
CA ARG A 973 27.22 -16.84 -5.97
C ARG A 973 26.85 -18.25 -5.52
N GLY A 974 27.52 -19.31 -5.98
CA GLY A 974 27.20 -20.71 -5.68
C GLY A 974 27.29 -21.12 -4.20
N GLN A 975 27.74 -20.23 -3.32
CA GLN A 975 27.77 -20.41 -1.86
C GLN A 975 26.67 -19.62 -1.12
N HIS A 976 25.81 -18.85 -1.81
CA HIS A 976 24.69 -18.15 -1.19
C HIS A 976 23.54 -19.12 -0.87
N THR A 977 23.08 -19.09 0.37
CA THR A 977 22.03 -19.97 0.92
C THR A 977 20.72 -19.22 1.26
N THR A 978 20.62 -17.94 0.91
CA THR A 978 19.53 -17.02 1.33
C THR A 978 18.79 -16.38 0.15
N GLY A 979 17.54 -15.99 0.38
CA GLY A 979 16.70 -15.30 -0.60
C GLY A 979 16.44 -16.13 -1.85
N ALA A 980 16.43 -15.49 -3.03
CA ALA A 980 16.23 -16.16 -4.31
C ALA A 980 17.47 -16.94 -4.83
N TRP A 981 18.65 -16.76 -4.21
CA TRP A 981 19.90 -17.34 -4.72
C TRP A 981 19.90 -18.89 -4.78
N PRO A 982 19.42 -19.66 -3.79
CA PRO A 982 19.38 -21.12 -3.86
C PRO A 982 18.65 -21.67 -5.09
N ALA A 983 17.48 -21.11 -5.44
CA ALA A 983 16.71 -21.54 -6.61
C ALA A 983 17.42 -21.21 -7.93
N ILE A 984 18.06 -20.05 -8.01
CA ILE A 984 18.86 -19.65 -9.19
C ILE A 984 20.10 -20.54 -9.34
N ILE A 985 20.81 -20.84 -8.24
CA ILE A 985 21.97 -21.74 -8.26
C ILE A 985 21.58 -23.18 -8.59
N TRP A 986 20.40 -23.65 -8.15
CA TRP A 986 19.82 -24.93 -8.58
C TRP A 986 19.57 -24.95 -10.10
N LEU A 987 18.95 -23.91 -10.66
CA LEU A 987 18.66 -23.81 -12.10
C LEU A 987 19.96 -23.74 -12.94
N VAL A 988 20.93 -22.93 -12.50
CA VAL A 988 22.28 -22.86 -13.08
C VAL A 988 22.94 -24.23 -13.08
N ASN A 989 22.90 -24.97 -11.97
CA ASN A 989 23.45 -26.32 -11.91
C ASN A 989 22.72 -27.30 -12.82
N ARG A 990 21.38 -27.28 -12.88
CA ARG A 990 20.59 -28.12 -13.80
C ARG A 990 21.02 -27.93 -15.25
N ILE A 991 21.19 -26.67 -15.69
CA ILE A 991 21.68 -26.32 -17.04
C ILE A 991 23.12 -26.84 -17.27
N ARG A 992 24.03 -26.66 -16.32
CA ARG A 992 25.44 -27.11 -16.41
C ARG A 992 25.55 -28.64 -16.52
N PHE A 993 24.75 -29.37 -15.76
CA PHE A 993 24.76 -30.84 -15.77
C PHE A 993 24.07 -31.43 -17.00
N GLN A 994 22.94 -30.87 -17.47
CA GLN A 994 22.23 -31.35 -18.66
C GLN A 994 23.07 -31.27 -19.94
N GLN A 995 23.96 -30.28 -20.06
CA GLN A 995 24.85 -30.08 -21.22
C GLN A 995 26.21 -30.80 -21.08
N GLY A 996 26.40 -31.64 -20.04
CA GLY A 996 27.61 -32.46 -19.87
C GLY A 996 28.88 -31.70 -19.46
N LEU A 997 28.78 -30.43 -19.04
CA LEU A 997 29.91 -29.55 -18.74
C LEU A 997 30.47 -29.71 -17.31
N ALA A 998 30.39 -30.92 -16.73
CA ALA A 998 30.94 -31.25 -15.43
C ALA A 998 32.49 -31.42 -15.48
N GLY A 999 33.19 -30.30 -15.75
CA GLY A 999 34.57 -30.29 -16.24
C GLY A 999 35.70 -30.09 -15.22
N SER A 1000 35.42 -29.89 -13.92
CA SER A 1000 36.39 -30.02 -12.80
C SER A 1000 35.70 -29.80 -11.44
N PRO A 1001 36.13 -30.48 -10.36
CA PRO A 1001 35.78 -30.07 -9.00
C PRO A 1001 36.56 -28.82 -8.60
N ALA A 1002 35.94 -27.91 -7.85
CA ALA A 1002 36.66 -26.81 -7.22
C ALA A 1002 37.60 -27.36 -6.12
N PRO A 1003 38.89 -26.98 -6.09
CA PRO A 1003 39.81 -27.45 -5.06
C PRO A 1003 39.55 -26.72 -3.73
N GLY A 1004 39.34 -27.48 -2.64
CA GLY A 1004 39.50 -26.93 -1.28
C GLY A 1004 38.29 -26.94 -0.35
N MET A 1005 37.65 -28.09 -0.12
CA MET A 1005 37.06 -28.41 1.19
C MET A 1005 37.51 -29.79 1.69
N ALA A 1006 38.82 -29.98 1.79
CA ALA A 1006 39.41 -31.01 2.64
C ALA A 1006 39.51 -30.48 4.08
N ALA A 1007 39.27 -31.33 5.07
CA ALA A 1007 39.09 -30.90 6.46
C ALA A 1007 40.39 -30.42 7.13
N ASN A 1008 40.32 -29.26 7.79
CA ASN A 1008 41.33 -28.84 8.76
C ASN A 1008 41.00 -29.47 10.13
N ALA A 1009 41.51 -30.69 10.36
CA ALA A 1009 41.66 -31.29 11.68
C ALA A 1009 43.16 -31.57 11.91
N ALA A 1010 43.66 -31.28 13.11
CA ALA A 1010 45.10 -31.05 13.29
C ALA A 1010 45.96 -32.32 13.26
N THR A 1011 47.10 -32.24 12.56
CA THR A 1011 48.45 -32.61 13.06
C THR A 1011 49.51 -32.06 12.10
N GLY A 1012 50.77 -31.90 12.54
CA GLY A 1012 51.81 -31.19 11.78
C GLY A 1012 52.96 -32.06 11.27
N GLY A 1013 53.73 -31.56 10.30
CA GLY A 1013 54.96 -32.20 9.80
C GLY A 1013 55.54 -31.54 8.54
N ASN A 1014 56.86 -31.35 8.52
CA ASN A 1014 57.66 -30.74 7.45
C ASN A 1014 57.54 -31.43 6.07
N GLY A 1015 57.82 -30.72 4.95
CA GLY A 1015 58.49 -31.36 3.79
C GLY A 1015 58.20 -30.90 2.34
N VAL A 1016 58.91 -29.85 1.88
CA VAL A 1016 59.75 -29.83 0.64
C VAL A 1016 59.30 -30.56 -0.67
N ALA A 1017 59.01 -29.75 -1.71
CA ALA A 1017 59.43 -29.86 -3.14
C ALA A 1017 58.70 -30.69 -4.24
N GLU A 1018 58.53 -29.99 -5.39
CA GLU A 1018 58.79 -30.36 -6.81
C GLU A 1018 57.83 -31.16 -7.75
N LEU A 1019 57.69 -30.57 -8.95
CA LEU A 1019 57.47 -31.05 -10.34
C LEU A 1019 56.66 -32.33 -10.70
N GLY A 1020 55.85 -32.23 -11.76
CA GLY A 1020 55.59 -33.35 -12.68
C GLY A 1020 54.28 -33.32 -13.49
N SER A 1021 54.35 -33.42 -14.83
CA SER A 1021 53.22 -33.61 -15.76
C SER A 1021 53.72 -34.30 -17.05
N PRO A 1022 52.87 -34.71 -18.02
CA PRO A 1022 51.55 -35.37 -18.01
C PRO A 1022 51.58 -36.69 -18.86
N LEU A 1023 50.42 -37.32 -19.22
CA LEU A 1023 50.04 -37.75 -20.60
C LEU A 1023 48.90 -38.81 -20.74
N ASN A 1024 48.05 -38.58 -21.75
CA ASN A 1024 47.40 -39.50 -22.72
C ASN A 1024 46.34 -40.62 -22.41
N ASN A 1025 45.26 -40.52 -23.22
CA ASN A 1025 44.59 -41.56 -24.04
C ASN A 1025 43.32 -42.34 -23.58
N GLN A 1026 42.53 -42.68 -24.60
CA GLN A 1026 41.21 -43.37 -24.67
C GLN A 1026 41.42 -44.91 -24.89
N PRO A 1027 40.46 -45.78 -25.36
CA PRO A 1027 39.04 -45.62 -25.74
C PRO A 1027 38.03 -46.77 -25.40
N ILE A 1028 36.72 -46.49 -25.59
CA ILE A 1028 35.62 -47.24 -26.28
C ILE A 1028 35.67 -48.80 -26.33
N ILE A 1029 34.59 -49.58 -26.03
CA ILE A 1029 33.60 -50.22 -26.97
C ILE A 1029 32.45 -50.96 -26.21
N MET A 1030 31.29 -51.13 -26.88
CA MET A 1030 29.92 -51.55 -26.47
C MET A 1030 29.61 -53.05 -26.15
N ARG A 1031 28.36 -53.26 -25.62
CA ARG A 1031 27.37 -54.40 -25.79
C ARG A 1031 27.59 -55.73 -25.01
N ALA A 1032 26.57 -56.56 -24.70
CA ALA A 1032 25.11 -56.38 -24.46
C ALA A 1032 24.42 -57.71 -24.01
N ALA A 1033 23.33 -57.63 -23.20
CA ALA A 1033 22.42 -58.72 -22.75
C ALA A 1033 23.06 -59.88 -21.93
N GLY A 1034 22.36 -60.72 -21.15
CA GLY A 1034 20.92 -60.86 -20.80
C GLY A 1034 20.73 -61.73 -19.52
N PRO A 1035 19.51 -61.94 -18.97
CA PRO A 1035 19.33 -62.13 -17.51
C PRO A 1035 18.86 -63.52 -17.00
N ALA A 1036 19.33 -63.86 -15.78
CA ALA A 1036 18.74 -64.73 -14.73
C ALA A 1036 19.60 -64.58 -13.44
N GLY A 1037 19.21 -64.86 -12.20
CA GLY A 1037 17.94 -65.26 -11.57
C GLY A 1037 18.11 -65.15 -10.03
N ALA A 1038 17.02 -65.15 -9.24
CA ALA A 1038 17.05 -64.68 -7.84
C ALA A 1038 17.40 -65.73 -6.76
N ALA A 1039 18.06 -65.29 -5.66
CA ALA A 1039 17.77 -65.61 -4.24
C ALA A 1039 18.80 -64.95 -3.29
N GLY A 1040 18.47 -64.74 -2.00
CA GLY A 1040 19.51 -64.92 -0.96
C GLY A 1040 19.83 -63.86 0.13
N VAL A 1041 18.92 -62.97 0.53
CA VAL A 1041 18.72 -62.50 1.94
C VAL A 1041 19.87 -61.78 2.73
N ASP A 1042 19.47 -60.80 3.55
CA ASP A 1042 20.18 -60.09 4.62
C ASP A 1042 21.45 -59.27 4.30
N SER A 1043 21.30 -57.93 4.36
CA SER A 1043 22.38 -56.96 4.53
C SER A 1043 21.96 -55.88 5.54
N ALA A 1044 22.90 -55.44 6.39
CA ALA A 1044 22.63 -54.42 7.40
C ALA A 1044 22.56 -53.01 6.79
N THR A 1045 21.74 -52.14 7.39
CA THR A 1045 21.46 -50.77 6.91
C THR A 1045 22.67 -49.84 6.97
N PRO A 1046 23.10 -49.22 5.85
CA PRO A 1046 23.90 -47.99 5.85
C PRO A 1046 23.01 -46.77 6.15
N ILE A 1047 23.60 -45.72 6.72
CA ILE A 1047 22.89 -44.51 7.15
C ILE A 1047 22.75 -43.52 5.98
N SER A 1048 21.54 -43.00 5.77
CA SER A 1048 21.26 -41.95 4.78
C SER A 1048 21.88 -40.59 5.15
N PRO A 1049 22.30 -39.76 4.18
CA PRO A 1049 22.56 -38.34 4.44
C PRO A 1049 21.25 -37.62 4.86
N PRO A 1050 21.34 -36.51 5.61
CA PRO A 1050 20.16 -35.77 6.05
C PRO A 1050 19.42 -35.15 4.85
N GLY A 1051 18.10 -35.37 4.78
CA GLY A 1051 17.23 -34.66 3.85
C GLY A 1051 17.11 -33.18 4.25
N MET A 1052 17.17 -32.29 3.27
CA MET A 1052 16.57 -30.97 3.39
C MET A 1052 15.17 -31.07 2.80
N ASP A 1053 14.16 -31.20 3.66
CA ASP A 1053 12.77 -31.05 3.25
C ASP A 1053 12.57 -29.61 2.77
N PHE A 1054 12.29 -29.44 1.48
CA PHE A 1054 12.05 -28.15 0.85
C PHE A 1054 10.56 -27.85 0.86
N ASP A 1055 10.12 -26.94 1.74
CA ASP A 1055 8.79 -26.35 1.59
C ASP A 1055 8.83 -25.35 0.42
N ALA A 1056 8.04 -25.62 -0.62
CA ALA A 1056 7.97 -24.79 -1.81
C ALA A 1056 7.11 -23.53 -1.63
N GLY A 1057 6.36 -23.41 -0.53
CA GLY A 1057 5.43 -22.30 -0.28
C GLY A 1057 6.11 -20.93 -0.19
N ASP A 1058 7.17 -20.81 0.61
CA ASP A 1058 7.80 -19.52 0.93
C ASP A 1058 8.45 -18.81 -0.27
N LEU A 1059 8.86 -19.55 -1.31
CA LEU A 1059 9.50 -18.96 -2.49
C LEU A 1059 8.48 -18.27 -3.43
N MET A 1060 7.23 -18.72 -3.44
CA MET A 1060 6.20 -18.27 -4.39
C MET A 1060 5.62 -16.89 -4.06
N GLY A 1061 5.88 -16.36 -2.85
CA GLY A 1061 5.32 -15.07 -2.40
C GLY A 1061 6.11 -13.81 -2.77
N LEU A 1062 7.37 -13.93 -3.23
CA LEU A 1062 8.29 -12.78 -3.37
C LEU A 1062 8.54 -12.33 -4.82
N ILE A 1063 8.23 -13.14 -5.82
CA ILE A 1063 8.27 -12.79 -7.24
C ILE A 1063 6.98 -13.30 -7.87
N ASN A 1064 6.29 -12.45 -8.65
CA ASN A 1064 5.05 -12.87 -9.30
C ASN A 1064 5.33 -13.81 -10.49
N PHE A 1065 5.44 -15.10 -10.19
CA PHE A 1065 5.71 -16.16 -11.18
C PHE A 1065 4.51 -16.50 -12.08
N GLU A 1066 3.32 -15.89 -11.91
CA GLU A 1066 2.15 -16.18 -12.76
C GLU A 1066 2.37 -15.89 -14.27
N GLU A 1067 3.30 -14.98 -14.62
CA GLU A 1067 3.66 -14.69 -16.03
C GLU A 1067 4.87 -15.54 -16.53
N PHE A 1068 5.43 -16.44 -15.70
CA PHE A 1068 6.41 -17.44 -16.10
C PHE A 1068 5.73 -18.79 -16.32
N ASP A 1069 5.68 -19.24 -17.58
CA ASP A 1069 5.10 -20.54 -17.91
C ASP A 1069 6.02 -21.69 -17.46
N LEU A 1070 5.78 -22.17 -16.23
CA LEU A 1070 6.46 -23.32 -15.65
C LEU A 1070 5.89 -24.67 -16.15
N SER A 1071 4.90 -24.70 -17.05
CA SER A 1071 4.43 -25.96 -17.64
C SER A 1071 5.50 -26.62 -18.52
N ASP A 1072 6.37 -25.83 -19.17
CA ASP A 1072 7.60 -26.30 -19.84
C ASP A 1072 8.53 -27.08 -18.88
N PHE A 1073 8.49 -26.79 -17.57
CA PHE A 1073 9.30 -27.48 -16.55
C PHE A 1073 8.58 -28.66 -15.90
N LEU A 1074 7.26 -28.57 -15.70
CA LEU A 1074 6.43 -29.62 -15.08
C LEU A 1074 6.06 -30.75 -16.04
N THR A 1075 6.09 -30.54 -17.35
CA THR A 1075 5.79 -31.58 -18.36
C THR A 1075 6.94 -32.57 -18.61
N MET A 1076 8.08 -32.41 -17.93
CA MET A 1076 9.29 -33.23 -18.14
C MET A 1076 9.49 -34.40 -17.14
N ASP A 1077 8.51 -34.73 -16.29
CA ASP A 1077 8.52 -35.92 -15.41
C ASP A 1077 8.39 -37.28 -16.18
N GLY A 1078 8.54 -37.26 -17.51
CA GLY A 1078 8.40 -38.42 -18.40
C GLY A 1078 9.61 -39.37 -18.46
N ILE A 1079 10.62 -39.24 -17.60
CA ILE A 1079 11.78 -40.16 -17.54
C ILE A 1079 12.01 -40.60 -16.09
N GLY A 1080 11.43 -41.75 -15.73
CA GLY A 1080 11.40 -42.22 -14.33
C GLY A 1080 12.76 -42.70 -13.80
N LEU A 1081 13.13 -42.20 -12.62
CA LEU A 1081 14.12 -42.78 -11.72
C LEU A 1081 13.39 -43.26 -10.45
N PRO A 1082 13.52 -44.53 -10.03
CA PRO A 1082 12.85 -45.04 -8.84
C PRO A 1082 13.61 -44.62 -7.56
N GLY A 1083 12.96 -43.88 -6.65
CA GLY A 1083 13.58 -43.58 -5.35
C GLY A 1083 12.95 -42.50 -4.46
N LEU A 1084 12.00 -41.69 -4.94
CA LEU A 1084 11.35 -40.64 -4.15
C LEU A 1084 9.82 -40.77 -4.17
N PRO A 1085 9.11 -40.52 -3.04
CA PRO A 1085 7.67 -40.34 -3.03
C PRO A 1085 7.27 -39.01 -3.69
N ARG A 1086 5.97 -38.87 -3.96
CA ARG A 1086 5.34 -37.62 -4.44
C ARG A 1086 5.10 -36.64 -3.30
#